data_AF-A0A318VV40-F1
#
_entry.id   AF-A0A318VV40-F1
#
_cell.length_a   1.000
_cell.length_b   1.000
_cell.length_c   1.000
_cell.angle_alpha   90.00
_cell.angle_beta   90.00
_cell.angle_gamma   90.00
#
_symmetry.space_group_name_H-M   'P 1'
#
loop_
_entity.id
_entity.type
_entity.pdbx_description
1 polymer ?
#
loop_
_entity_poly.entity_id
_entity_poly.type
_entity_poly.pdbx_seq_one_letter_code
_entity_poly.pdbx_strand_id
1 'polypeptide(L)'
;MFRLFRQRKSEAPGAPEPQESTQDQVLIEAAGRSRITEVATSARKVPWSLNLLQLLWAAGPVTFLAMQGGYFLGFGHAAPTQNFVFFAVYTLLFGVIGLIARFVADATRGRRQERSQVQLRNTIDLLPDLLFATRDLAMGEMTPDMRRRQSAAVLLHEVEVSPEAVAVAVREMTGDPTLASTAEQIEIYRRLGLHARVADLVEATADARMAALERLHAEDSELAELLRDRLQGVAPTREEGVRRIDQFLERLFSAADADDLSRCSLDDVQAIFVLAFELMNGRQIKRLTFEWSGSWQLGRALDRLEYQGNRFRVAQAGVISRLRSLAMLLAHSETSGITQQHLREPLPVLGQQVLAGLHAMLAAEPDVRTADGRILGVAMAQVDELREARNRLMQAQSRYGDAAERWGALRRRERDRKGGRRWEMRSARRIRVSEELIELDDNQKIKLADGLCEYLEELQIRREGDFIYFGKKPLDNETAKRIGIQLALLLDPLVDLTNPSIQRAIYSSPAAYLGGLYVGMSADAKAGLGSAMVRMVRQDLGRTAEWLALRLTRVYHLPLTEGLREFLQRQYGANPERLAMLAQNTGDESHHPVALRAERSPEFDAMLQDKEWGRLLRRGARYRQAEEARQN
;
A
#
# COMPACT_ATOMS: atom_id res chain seq x y z
N MET A 1 4.84 -56.95 -16.59
CA MET A 1 5.56 -57.44 -17.78
C MET A 1 4.76 -56.99 -18.99
N PHE A 2 5.42 -56.43 -20.02
CA PHE A 2 4.89 -55.77 -21.24
C PHE A 2 4.86 -54.23 -21.25
N ARG A 3 6.04 -53.68 -21.60
CA ARG A 3 6.22 -52.53 -22.50
C ARG A 3 5.71 -52.92 -23.91
N LEU A 4 5.38 -51.93 -24.76
CA LEU A 4 6.08 -51.65 -26.03
C LEU A 4 5.44 -50.49 -26.82
N PHE A 5 6.33 -49.59 -27.25
CA PHE A 5 6.37 -48.74 -28.44
C PHE A 5 5.23 -47.75 -28.79
N ARG A 6 5.57 -46.46 -28.65
CA ARG A 6 4.98 -45.36 -29.42
C ARG A 6 6.04 -44.85 -30.40
N GLN A 7 5.74 -44.92 -31.69
CA GLN A 7 6.59 -44.50 -32.80
C GLN A 7 6.75 -42.97 -32.85
N ARG A 8 7.99 -42.54 -33.14
CA ARG A 8 8.35 -41.21 -33.63
C ARG A 8 7.73 -40.98 -35.01
N LYS A 9 7.13 -39.81 -35.22
CA LYS A 9 6.91 -39.26 -36.56
C LYS A 9 7.55 -37.86 -36.62
N SER A 10 8.42 -37.74 -37.61
CA SER A 10 9.28 -36.65 -38.06
C SER A 10 8.75 -35.22 -37.92
N GLU A 11 9.58 -34.36 -37.34
CA GLU A 11 9.55 -32.90 -37.47
C GLU A 11 9.96 -32.49 -38.90
N ALA A 12 9.18 -31.60 -39.51
CA ALA A 12 9.64 -30.72 -40.58
C ALA A 12 9.99 -29.37 -39.94
N PRO A 13 11.05 -28.66 -40.38
CA PRO A 13 11.51 -27.45 -39.71
C PRO A 13 10.53 -26.31 -39.96
N GLY A 14 9.80 -25.94 -38.90
CA GLY A 14 9.01 -24.71 -38.83
C GLY A 14 9.92 -23.48 -38.83
N ALA A 15 9.39 -22.39 -39.39
CA ALA A 15 10.01 -21.08 -39.50
C ALA A 15 10.61 -20.57 -38.17
N PRO A 16 11.67 -19.74 -38.21
CA PRO A 16 12.25 -19.16 -37.00
C PRO A 16 11.22 -18.27 -36.28
N GLU A 17 10.93 -18.61 -35.02
CA GLU A 17 10.21 -17.74 -34.10
C GLU A 17 10.98 -16.41 -33.88
N PRO A 18 10.29 -15.28 -33.64
CA PRO A 18 10.92 -13.97 -33.54
C PRO A 18 11.80 -13.86 -32.28
N GLN A 19 13.12 -13.90 -32.50
CA GLN A 19 14.18 -13.80 -31.47
C GLN A 19 14.21 -12.44 -30.72
N GLU A 20 13.48 -11.42 -31.17
CA GLU A 20 13.45 -10.09 -30.53
C GLU A 20 12.73 -10.11 -29.18
N SER A 21 11.65 -10.91 -29.03
CA SER A 21 10.86 -10.96 -27.78
C SER A 21 11.63 -11.56 -26.59
N THR A 22 12.51 -12.54 -26.84
CA THR A 22 13.30 -13.20 -25.79
C THR A 22 14.41 -12.29 -25.26
N GLN A 23 15.03 -11.47 -26.12
CA GLN A 23 16.11 -10.57 -25.69
C GLN A 23 15.58 -9.43 -24.81
N ASP A 24 14.46 -8.81 -25.21
CA ASP A 24 13.82 -7.75 -24.42
C ASP A 24 13.34 -8.27 -23.06
N GLN A 25 12.75 -9.47 -23.02
CA GLN A 25 12.37 -10.10 -21.75
C GLN A 25 13.57 -10.34 -20.82
N VAL A 26 14.69 -10.86 -21.36
CA VAL A 26 15.91 -11.09 -20.56
C VAL A 26 16.49 -9.78 -20.02
N LEU A 27 16.44 -8.68 -20.79
CA LEU A 27 16.90 -7.37 -20.34
C LEU A 27 16.00 -6.80 -19.22
N ILE A 28 14.68 -6.94 -19.35
CA ILE A 28 13.71 -6.52 -18.32
C ILE A 28 13.91 -7.31 -17.03
N GLU A 29 14.09 -8.64 -17.12
CA GLU A 29 14.36 -9.49 -15.95
C GLU A 29 15.68 -9.13 -15.26
N ALA A 30 16.75 -8.88 -16.03
CA ALA A 30 18.03 -8.46 -15.48
C ALA A 30 17.92 -7.12 -14.73
N ALA A 31 17.17 -6.16 -15.29
CA ALA A 31 16.92 -4.87 -14.65
C ALA A 31 16.10 -5.02 -13.34
N GLY A 32 15.03 -5.83 -13.36
CA GLY A 32 14.22 -6.11 -12.18
C GLY A 32 15.01 -6.81 -11.07
N ARG A 33 15.77 -7.84 -11.41
CA ARG A 33 16.61 -8.58 -10.46
C ARG A 33 17.69 -7.70 -9.82
N SER A 34 18.34 -6.85 -10.62
CA SER A 34 19.31 -5.88 -10.12
C SER A 34 18.68 -4.95 -9.08
N ARG A 35 17.46 -4.46 -9.36
CA ARG A 35 16.74 -3.55 -8.46
C ARG A 35 16.34 -4.22 -7.15
N ILE A 36 15.77 -5.43 -7.18
CA ILE A 36 15.41 -6.19 -5.98
C ILE A 36 16.67 -6.38 -5.11
N THR A 37 17.80 -6.69 -5.74
CA THR A 37 19.09 -6.85 -5.05
C THR A 37 19.60 -5.52 -4.46
N GLU A 38 19.46 -4.42 -5.18
CA GLU A 38 19.83 -3.07 -4.71
C GLU A 38 19.02 -2.65 -3.48
N VAL A 39 17.70 -2.84 -3.49
CA VAL A 39 16.80 -2.53 -2.37
C VAL A 39 17.18 -3.38 -1.14
N ALA A 40 17.37 -4.69 -1.33
CA ALA A 40 17.74 -5.60 -0.25
C ALA A 40 19.12 -5.27 0.38
N THR A 41 20.07 -4.78 -0.43
CA THR A 41 21.43 -4.43 0.04
C THR A 41 21.51 -3.05 0.68
N SER A 42 20.82 -2.05 0.12
CA SER A 42 20.92 -0.64 0.52
C SER A 42 20.23 -0.34 1.85
N ALA A 43 19.06 -0.96 2.09
CA ALA A 43 18.29 -0.84 3.32
C ALA A 43 19.12 -1.08 4.60
N ARG A 44 20.16 -1.93 4.53
CA ARG A 44 20.91 -2.41 5.71
C ARG A 44 22.36 -1.94 5.77
N LYS A 45 22.73 -0.84 5.09
CA LYS A 45 24.02 -0.17 5.29
C LYS A 45 24.02 0.63 6.62
N VAL A 46 24.19 -0.05 7.75
CA VAL A 46 24.53 0.63 9.01
C VAL A 46 26.02 1.00 8.97
N PRO A 47 26.42 2.24 9.29
CA PRO A 47 27.83 2.65 9.29
C PRO A 47 28.59 2.08 10.50
N TRP A 48 28.77 0.76 10.55
CA TRP A 48 29.54 0.07 11.59
C TRP A 48 31.03 0.34 11.50
N SER A 49 31.56 0.74 10.34
CA SER A 49 32.96 1.14 10.21
C SER A 49 33.30 2.33 11.11
N LEU A 50 32.37 3.26 11.32
CA LEU A 50 32.54 4.40 12.23
C LEU A 50 32.45 3.97 13.70
N ASN A 51 31.51 3.09 14.07
CA ASN A 51 31.40 2.57 15.44
C ASN A 51 32.59 1.67 15.82
N LEU A 52 33.09 0.86 14.89
CA LEU A 52 34.26 0.01 15.11
C LEU A 52 35.52 0.86 15.23
N LEU A 53 35.69 1.89 14.39
CA LEU A 53 36.80 2.83 14.49
C LEU A 53 36.76 3.60 15.81
N GLN A 54 35.57 4.02 16.26
CA GLN A 54 35.38 4.66 17.58
C GLN A 54 35.70 3.71 18.73
N LEU A 55 35.29 2.43 18.66
CA LEU A 55 35.63 1.39 19.63
C LEU A 55 37.13 1.08 19.63
N LEU A 56 37.77 1.00 18.46
CA LEU A 56 39.21 0.76 18.34
C LEU A 56 40.03 1.94 18.86
N TRP A 57 39.57 3.17 18.58
CA TRP A 57 40.14 4.41 19.07
C TRP A 57 40.00 4.54 20.60
N ALA A 58 38.83 4.18 21.14
CA ALA A 58 38.57 4.19 22.58
C ALA A 58 39.38 3.10 23.31
N ALA A 59 39.38 1.87 22.80
CA ALA A 59 40.03 0.72 23.45
C ALA A 59 41.57 0.75 23.33
N GLY A 60 42.11 1.37 22.28
CA GLY A 60 43.56 1.45 22.06
C GLY A 60 44.16 2.78 22.55
N PRO A 61 44.32 3.79 21.67
CA PRO A 61 45.04 5.02 21.97
C PRO A 61 44.54 5.79 23.20
N VAL A 62 43.22 5.92 23.35
CA VAL A 62 42.63 6.71 24.45
C VAL A 62 42.84 6.03 25.79
N THR A 63 42.61 4.72 25.88
CA THR A 63 42.82 3.95 27.12
C THR A 63 44.31 3.90 27.47
N PHE A 64 45.19 3.80 26.47
CA PHE A 64 46.64 3.88 26.67
C PHE A 64 47.10 5.24 27.22
N LEU A 65 46.61 6.35 26.65
CA LEU A 65 46.91 7.69 27.13
C LEU A 65 46.34 7.95 28.52
N ALA A 66 45.13 7.45 28.80
CA ALA A 66 44.51 7.55 30.11
C ALA A 66 45.28 6.77 31.17
N MET A 67 45.75 5.55 30.85
CA MET A 67 46.62 4.77 31.72
C MET A 67 47.92 5.53 32.03
N GLN A 68 48.57 6.08 31.01
CA GLN A 68 49.83 6.81 31.16
C GLN A 68 49.64 8.11 31.95
N GLY A 69 48.60 8.89 31.63
CA GLY A 69 48.28 10.14 32.31
C GLY A 69 47.86 9.93 33.76
N GLY A 70 47.04 8.90 34.04
CA GLY A 70 46.63 8.54 35.39
C GLY A 70 47.80 8.10 36.28
N TYR A 71 48.73 7.30 35.73
CA TYR A 71 49.94 6.92 36.45
C TYR A 71 50.86 8.12 36.71
N PHE A 72 51.01 9.00 35.73
CA PHE A 72 51.87 10.18 35.86
C PHE A 72 51.32 11.18 36.89
N LEU A 73 50.00 11.40 36.90
CA LEU A 73 49.34 12.26 37.89
C LEU A 73 49.30 11.65 39.30
N GLY A 74 49.16 10.33 39.41
CA GLY A 74 49.04 9.65 40.70
C GLY A 74 50.38 9.34 41.38
N PHE A 75 51.42 9.01 40.60
CA PHE A 75 52.69 8.49 41.11
C PHE A 75 53.93 9.26 40.63
N GLY A 76 53.76 10.28 39.78
CA GLY A 76 54.85 11.15 39.32
C GLY A 76 55.82 10.53 38.30
N HIS A 77 55.56 9.30 37.85
CA HIS A 77 56.39 8.60 36.85
C HIS A 77 55.52 7.84 35.84
N ALA A 78 56.14 7.44 34.72
CA ALA A 78 55.49 6.62 33.69
C ALA A 78 55.01 5.26 34.22
N ALA A 79 54.01 4.67 33.57
CA ALA A 79 53.49 3.36 33.95
C ALA A 79 54.57 2.26 33.84
N PRO A 80 54.64 1.29 34.78
CA PRO A 80 55.58 0.17 34.72
C PRO A 80 55.38 -0.72 33.49
N THR A 81 56.43 -1.36 33.00
CA THR A 81 56.42 -2.26 31.81
C THR A 81 55.46 -3.45 31.95
N GLN A 82 55.14 -3.89 33.18
CA GLN A 82 54.15 -4.95 33.42
C GLN A 82 52.73 -4.53 33.02
N ASN A 83 52.36 -3.25 33.19
CA ASN A 83 51.04 -2.73 32.79
C ASN A 83 50.89 -2.66 31.27
N PHE A 84 52.00 -2.46 30.55
CA PHE A 84 52.02 -2.55 29.09
C PHE A 84 51.69 -3.96 28.60
N VAL A 85 52.22 -5.00 29.26
CA VAL A 85 51.92 -6.40 28.91
C VAL A 85 50.45 -6.70 29.13
N PHE A 86 49.87 -6.27 30.25
CA PHE A 86 48.44 -6.41 30.53
C PHE A 86 47.58 -5.69 29.48
N PHE A 87 47.92 -4.44 29.14
CA PHE A 87 47.23 -3.67 28.11
C PHE A 87 47.33 -4.31 26.72
N ALA A 88 48.49 -4.84 26.35
CA ALA A 88 48.70 -5.53 25.07
C ALA A 88 47.84 -6.81 24.97
N VAL A 89 47.80 -7.61 26.04
CA VAL A 89 46.96 -8.82 26.09
C VAL A 89 45.46 -8.46 26.06
N TYR A 90 45.04 -7.44 26.81
CA TYR A 90 43.67 -6.96 26.81
C TYR A 90 43.23 -6.46 25.44
N THR A 91 44.08 -5.67 24.76
CA THR A 91 43.80 -5.13 23.42
C THR A 91 43.73 -6.25 22.38
N LEU A 92 44.62 -7.25 22.48
CA LEU A 92 44.58 -8.44 21.62
C LEU A 92 43.27 -9.20 21.80
N LEU A 93 42.85 -9.43 23.04
CA LEU A 93 41.60 -10.14 23.36
C LEU A 93 40.38 -9.39 22.83
N PHE A 94 40.34 -8.06 22.99
CA PHE A 94 39.30 -7.21 22.39
C PHE A 94 39.32 -7.23 20.85
N GLY A 95 40.50 -7.25 20.23
CA GLY A 95 40.64 -7.40 18.79
C GLY A 95 40.08 -8.73 18.27
N VAL A 96 40.32 -9.82 19.00
CA VAL A 96 39.77 -11.16 18.68
C VAL A 96 38.25 -11.18 18.87
N ILE A 97 37.71 -10.64 19.96
CA ILE A 97 36.26 -10.51 20.16
C ILE A 97 35.62 -9.68 19.03
N GLY A 98 36.26 -8.58 18.61
CA GLY A 98 35.81 -7.78 17.49
C GLY A 98 35.79 -8.55 16.17
N LEU A 99 36.79 -9.39 15.92
CA LEU A 99 36.85 -10.24 14.72
C LEU A 99 35.77 -11.33 14.74
N ILE A 100 35.53 -11.96 15.89
CA ILE A 100 34.44 -12.93 16.08
C ILE A 100 33.08 -12.26 15.90
N ALA A 101 32.87 -11.08 16.51
CA ALA A 101 31.64 -10.32 16.35
C ALA A 101 31.37 -9.94 14.89
N ARG A 102 32.42 -9.57 14.13
CA ARG A 102 32.33 -9.33 12.69
C ARG A 102 31.93 -10.59 11.93
N PHE A 103 32.55 -11.73 12.22
CA PHE A 103 32.21 -13.00 11.56
C PHE A 103 30.75 -13.41 11.82
N VAL A 104 30.27 -13.28 13.07
CA VAL A 104 28.87 -13.54 13.44
C VAL A 104 27.92 -12.55 12.76
N ALA A 105 28.29 -11.27 12.69
CA ALA A 105 27.51 -10.24 12.00
C ALA A 105 27.42 -10.52 10.48
N ASP A 106 28.53 -10.87 9.83
CA ASP A 106 28.57 -11.17 8.39
C ASP A 106 27.78 -12.45 8.07
N ALA A 107 27.89 -13.49 8.90
CA ALA A 107 27.14 -14.75 8.74
C ALA A 107 25.63 -14.57 8.94
N THR A 108 25.21 -13.77 9.93
CA THR A 108 23.78 -13.49 10.18
C THR A 108 23.20 -12.51 9.15
N ARG A 109 24.02 -11.60 8.60
CA ARG A 109 23.63 -10.64 7.56
C ARG A 109 23.28 -11.32 6.24
N GLY A 110 24.07 -12.31 5.81
CA GLY A 110 23.81 -13.05 4.57
C GLY A 110 22.41 -13.67 4.52
N ARG A 111 22.05 -14.42 5.56
CA ARG A 111 20.71 -15.06 5.68
C ARG A 111 19.58 -14.03 5.74
N ARG A 112 19.77 -12.96 6.51
CA ARG A 112 18.77 -11.90 6.65
C ARG A 112 18.54 -11.15 5.33
N GLN A 113 19.61 -10.91 4.56
CA GLN A 113 19.51 -10.27 3.25
C GLN A 113 18.81 -11.18 2.24
N GLU A 114 19.16 -12.46 2.21
CA GLU A 114 18.50 -13.45 1.35
C GLU A 114 17.01 -13.55 1.67
N ARG A 115 16.63 -13.60 2.96
CA ARG A 115 15.21 -13.60 3.38
C ARG A 115 14.47 -12.36 2.86
N SER A 116 15.04 -11.17 3.04
CA SER A 116 14.41 -9.93 2.55
C SER A 116 14.34 -9.86 1.03
N GLN A 117 15.33 -10.41 0.31
CA GLN A 117 15.27 -10.53 -1.15
C GLN A 117 14.13 -11.45 -1.59
N VAL A 118 13.95 -12.58 -0.89
CA VAL A 118 12.86 -13.53 -1.15
C VAL A 118 11.50 -12.90 -0.83
N GLN A 119 11.34 -12.24 0.31
CA GLN A 119 10.09 -11.56 0.71
C GLN A 119 9.72 -10.45 -0.28
N LEU A 120 10.71 -9.63 -0.68
CA LEU A 120 10.51 -8.58 -1.68
C LEU A 120 10.07 -9.15 -3.03
N ARG A 121 10.75 -10.20 -3.50
CA ARG A 121 10.41 -10.89 -4.75
C ARG A 121 9.00 -11.49 -4.70
N ASN A 122 8.67 -12.19 -3.61
CA ASN A 122 7.35 -12.80 -3.42
C ASN A 122 6.24 -11.74 -3.39
N THR A 123 6.48 -10.59 -2.75
CA THR A 123 5.52 -9.49 -2.69
C THR A 123 5.28 -8.86 -4.07
N ILE A 124 6.36 -8.61 -4.83
CA ILE A 124 6.26 -8.05 -6.19
C ILE A 124 5.57 -9.03 -7.14
N ASP A 125 5.79 -10.34 -6.96
CA ASP A 125 5.11 -11.37 -7.74
C ASP A 125 3.62 -11.42 -7.42
N LEU A 126 3.28 -11.39 -6.13
CA LEU A 126 1.92 -11.65 -5.66
C LEU A 126 0.97 -10.47 -5.84
N LEU A 127 1.42 -9.22 -5.72
CA LEU A 127 0.53 -8.05 -5.82
C LEU A 127 -0.22 -7.99 -7.16
N PRO A 128 0.43 -8.18 -8.34
CA PRO A 128 -0.28 -8.30 -9.61
C PRO A 128 -1.21 -9.52 -9.68
N ASP A 129 -0.81 -10.66 -9.11
CA ASP A 129 -1.66 -11.87 -9.13
C ASP A 129 -2.93 -11.68 -8.30
N LEU A 130 -2.83 -11.03 -7.13
CA LEU A 130 -3.97 -10.63 -6.32
C LEU A 130 -4.87 -9.63 -7.05
N LEU A 131 -4.29 -8.68 -7.79
CA LEU A 131 -5.03 -7.76 -8.66
C LEU A 131 -5.82 -8.52 -9.74
N PHE A 132 -5.20 -9.48 -10.42
CA PHE A 132 -5.88 -10.28 -11.44
C PHE A 132 -6.99 -11.16 -10.86
N ALA A 133 -6.72 -11.85 -9.74
CA ALA A 133 -7.71 -12.68 -9.06
C ALA A 133 -8.91 -11.85 -8.57
N THR A 134 -8.67 -10.66 -8.01
CA THR A 134 -9.76 -9.78 -7.54
C THR A 134 -10.56 -9.15 -8.67
N ARG A 135 -9.93 -8.85 -9.80
CA ARG A 135 -10.64 -8.41 -11.01
C ARG A 135 -11.57 -9.52 -11.53
N ASP A 136 -11.10 -10.76 -11.56
CA ASP A 136 -11.91 -11.91 -11.99
C ASP A 136 -13.11 -12.14 -11.04
N LEU A 137 -12.88 -12.06 -9.72
CA LEU A 137 -13.94 -12.11 -8.72
C LEU A 137 -14.99 -11.00 -8.91
N ALA A 138 -14.56 -9.77 -9.20
CA ALA A 138 -15.47 -8.65 -9.47
C ALA A 138 -16.31 -8.90 -10.72
N MET A 139 -15.71 -9.43 -11.79
CA MET A 139 -16.45 -9.83 -13.00
C MET A 139 -17.41 -10.99 -12.72
N GLY A 140 -17.06 -11.91 -11.82
CA GLY A 140 -17.91 -13.03 -11.41
C GLY A 140 -19.27 -12.60 -10.85
N GLU A 141 -19.34 -11.46 -10.15
CA GLU A 141 -20.57 -10.89 -9.58
C GLU A 141 -21.47 -10.20 -10.62
N MET A 142 -20.95 -9.90 -11.82
CA MET A 142 -21.64 -9.14 -12.85
C MET A 142 -22.58 -9.99 -13.71
N THR A 143 -23.61 -9.36 -14.27
CA THR A 143 -24.46 -9.98 -15.30
C THR A 143 -23.65 -10.25 -16.58
N PRO A 144 -24.09 -11.17 -17.46
CA PRO A 144 -23.38 -11.45 -18.72
C PRO A 144 -23.15 -10.22 -19.60
N ASP A 145 -24.10 -9.28 -19.62
CA ASP A 145 -23.99 -8.02 -20.37
C ASP A 145 -22.98 -7.07 -19.73
N MET A 146 -23.04 -6.90 -18.41
CA MET A 146 -22.05 -6.08 -17.68
C MET A 146 -20.63 -6.64 -17.82
N ARG A 147 -20.45 -7.96 -17.74
CA ARG A 147 -19.14 -8.60 -17.96
C ARG A 147 -18.59 -8.31 -19.35
N ARG A 148 -19.45 -8.42 -20.38
CA ARG A 148 -19.09 -8.10 -21.76
C ARG A 148 -18.61 -6.66 -21.87
N ARG A 149 -19.39 -5.72 -21.33
CA ARG A 149 -19.04 -4.30 -21.36
C ARG A 149 -17.75 -4.00 -20.60
N GLN A 150 -17.59 -4.54 -19.40
CA GLN A 150 -16.37 -4.39 -18.60
C GLN A 150 -15.14 -4.97 -19.30
N SER A 151 -15.28 -6.12 -19.98
CA SER A 151 -14.19 -6.72 -20.75
C SER A 151 -13.77 -5.85 -21.93
N ALA A 152 -14.72 -5.24 -22.62
CA ALA A 152 -14.44 -4.30 -23.69
C ALA A 152 -13.77 -3.02 -23.17
N ALA A 153 -14.25 -2.50 -22.02
CA ALA A 153 -13.64 -1.34 -21.36
C ALA A 153 -12.17 -1.61 -21.00
N VAL A 154 -11.86 -2.79 -20.45
CA VAL A 154 -10.47 -3.20 -20.17
C VAL A 154 -9.63 -3.14 -21.44
N LEU A 155 -10.09 -3.74 -22.54
CA LEU A 155 -9.38 -3.73 -23.83
C LEU A 155 -9.18 -2.32 -24.40
N LEU A 156 -10.19 -1.44 -24.29
CA LEU A 156 -10.07 -0.05 -24.77
C LEU A 156 -9.07 0.76 -23.94
N HIS A 157 -8.89 0.44 -22.66
CA HIS A 157 -7.88 1.06 -21.80
C HIS A 157 -6.45 0.54 -22.05
N GLU A 158 -6.28 -0.61 -22.71
CA GLU A 158 -4.97 -1.21 -22.95
C GLU A 158 -4.14 -0.40 -23.97
N VAL A 159 -3.05 0.26 -23.53
CA VAL A 159 -2.14 1.05 -24.37
C VAL A 159 -1.60 0.24 -25.56
N GLU A 160 -1.19 -1.01 -25.33
CA GLU A 160 -0.62 -1.91 -26.34
C GLU A 160 -1.59 -3.04 -26.73
N VAL A 161 -2.82 -2.67 -27.08
CA VAL A 161 -3.87 -3.61 -27.53
C VAL A 161 -3.75 -3.95 -29.01
N SER A 162 -3.83 -5.23 -29.39
CA SER A 162 -3.77 -5.60 -30.82
C SER A 162 -4.95 -5.01 -31.61
N PRO A 163 -4.80 -4.71 -32.92
CA PRO A 163 -5.90 -4.18 -33.72
C PRO A 163 -7.17 -5.04 -33.67
N GLU A 164 -7.01 -6.37 -33.62
CA GLU A 164 -8.11 -7.32 -33.52
C GLU A 164 -8.82 -7.21 -32.16
N ALA A 165 -8.07 -7.00 -31.08
CA ALA A 165 -8.62 -6.77 -29.76
C ALA A 165 -9.37 -5.43 -29.66
N VAL A 166 -8.93 -4.39 -30.38
CA VAL A 166 -9.71 -3.13 -30.53
C VAL A 166 -11.03 -3.41 -31.23
N ALA A 167 -11.03 -4.15 -32.35
CA ALA A 167 -12.26 -4.54 -33.04
C ALA A 167 -13.21 -5.32 -32.12
N VAL A 168 -12.70 -6.29 -31.36
CA VAL A 168 -13.51 -7.03 -30.37
C VAL A 168 -14.14 -6.05 -29.38
N ALA A 169 -13.36 -5.15 -28.80
CA ALA A 169 -13.87 -4.19 -27.82
C ALA A 169 -14.95 -3.28 -28.40
N VAL A 170 -14.73 -2.73 -29.60
CA VAL A 170 -15.72 -1.89 -30.29
C VAL A 170 -16.99 -2.67 -30.62
N ARG A 171 -16.87 -3.91 -31.09
CA ARG A 171 -18.02 -4.78 -31.37
C ARG A 171 -18.83 -5.07 -30.12
N GLU A 172 -18.17 -5.45 -29.03
CA GLU A 172 -18.84 -5.75 -27.76
C GLU A 172 -19.49 -4.51 -27.14
N MET A 173 -18.94 -3.30 -27.37
CA MET A 173 -19.52 -2.04 -26.90
C MET A 173 -20.70 -1.55 -27.72
N THR A 174 -20.60 -1.64 -29.05
CA THR A 174 -21.54 -0.93 -29.96
C THR A 174 -22.55 -1.87 -30.61
N GLY A 175 -22.24 -3.17 -30.65
CA GLY A 175 -22.95 -4.17 -31.43
C GLY A 175 -22.72 -4.05 -32.94
N ASP A 176 -21.87 -3.12 -33.41
CA ASP A 176 -21.70 -2.80 -34.83
C ASP A 176 -20.44 -3.47 -35.42
N PRO A 177 -20.59 -4.46 -36.31
CA PRO A 177 -19.46 -5.14 -36.93
C PRO A 177 -18.70 -4.25 -37.94
N THR A 178 -19.38 -3.27 -38.55
CA THR A 178 -18.75 -2.35 -39.50
C THR A 178 -17.83 -1.38 -38.76
N LEU A 179 -18.33 -0.80 -37.67
CA LEU A 179 -17.54 0.09 -36.81
C LEU A 179 -16.34 -0.64 -36.19
N ALA A 180 -16.52 -1.91 -35.81
CA ALA A 180 -15.42 -2.76 -35.33
C ALA A 180 -14.33 -2.98 -36.38
N SER A 181 -14.69 -3.34 -37.61
CA SER A 181 -13.72 -3.52 -38.70
C SER A 181 -13.01 -2.21 -39.05
N THR A 182 -13.72 -1.08 -39.01
CA THR A 182 -13.09 0.22 -39.21
C THR A 182 -12.14 0.58 -38.07
N ALA A 183 -12.48 0.27 -36.82
CA ALA A 183 -11.61 0.52 -35.67
C ALA A 183 -10.29 -0.27 -35.74
N GLU A 184 -10.34 -1.52 -36.20
CA GLU A 184 -9.15 -2.32 -36.49
C GLU A 184 -8.26 -1.65 -37.55
N GLN A 185 -8.85 -1.20 -38.66
CA GLN A 185 -8.11 -0.50 -39.71
C GLN A 185 -7.52 0.83 -39.20
N ILE A 186 -8.27 1.58 -38.41
CA ILE A 186 -7.80 2.81 -37.76
C ILE A 186 -6.56 2.50 -36.91
N GLU A 187 -6.60 1.45 -36.09
CA GLU A 187 -5.46 1.07 -35.23
C GLU A 187 -4.24 0.62 -36.03
N ILE A 188 -4.43 -0.14 -37.13
CA ILE A 188 -3.35 -0.53 -38.05
C ILE A 188 -2.69 0.71 -38.65
N TYR A 189 -3.48 1.62 -39.24
CA TYR A 189 -2.94 2.81 -39.90
C TYR A 189 -2.33 3.80 -38.92
N ARG A 190 -2.89 3.94 -37.71
CA ARG A 190 -2.33 4.74 -36.62
C ARG A 190 -0.93 4.26 -36.25
N ARG A 191 -0.74 2.94 -36.05
CA ARG A 191 0.57 2.35 -35.71
C ARG A 191 1.62 2.57 -36.79
N LEU A 192 1.20 2.63 -38.05
CA LEU A 192 2.07 2.92 -39.20
C LEU A 192 2.29 4.42 -39.45
N GLY A 193 1.69 5.31 -38.66
CA GLY A 193 1.79 6.77 -38.83
C GLY A 193 0.99 7.34 -40.00
N LEU A 194 0.06 6.57 -40.58
CA LEU A 194 -0.74 6.94 -41.75
C LEU A 194 -1.99 7.75 -41.36
N HIS A 195 -1.79 8.90 -40.71
CA HIS A 195 -2.88 9.71 -40.12
C HIS A 195 -3.90 10.25 -41.14
N ALA A 196 -3.48 10.53 -42.37
CA ALA A 196 -4.42 10.94 -43.43
C ALA A 196 -5.45 9.84 -43.71
N ARG A 197 -5.01 8.57 -43.72
CA ARG A 197 -5.92 7.44 -43.93
C ARG A 197 -6.86 7.21 -42.74
N VAL A 198 -6.38 7.47 -41.53
CA VAL A 198 -7.23 7.47 -40.33
C VAL A 198 -8.34 8.51 -40.46
N ALA A 199 -8.02 9.73 -40.92
CA ALA A 199 -9.01 10.78 -41.13
C ALA A 199 -10.09 10.37 -42.16
N ASP A 200 -9.71 9.73 -43.27
CA ASP A 200 -10.68 9.21 -44.25
C ASP A 200 -11.68 8.22 -43.62
N LEU A 201 -11.18 7.29 -42.80
CA LEU A 201 -12.00 6.27 -42.14
C LEU A 201 -12.90 6.85 -41.06
N VAL A 202 -12.37 7.83 -40.33
CA VAL A 202 -13.09 8.62 -39.32
C VAL A 202 -14.26 9.37 -39.95
N GLU A 203 -14.04 10.01 -41.10
CA GLU A 203 -15.09 10.72 -41.83
C GLU A 203 -16.14 9.75 -42.39
N ALA A 204 -15.70 8.65 -42.99
CA ALA A 204 -16.58 7.64 -43.57
C ALA A 204 -17.51 6.96 -42.54
N THR A 205 -17.19 7.02 -41.26
CA THR A 205 -17.97 6.40 -40.17
C THR A 205 -18.59 7.42 -39.21
N ALA A 206 -18.66 8.71 -39.60
CA ALA A 206 -19.11 9.79 -38.72
C ALA A 206 -20.49 9.51 -38.10
N ASP A 207 -21.49 9.16 -38.91
CA ASP A 207 -22.87 8.94 -38.44
C ASP A 207 -22.98 7.73 -37.50
N ALA A 208 -22.40 6.59 -37.88
CA ALA A 208 -22.42 5.36 -37.08
C ALA A 208 -21.69 5.56 -35.74
N ARG A 209 -20.55 6.27 -35.76
CA ARG A 209 -19.80 6.62 -34.56
C ARG A 209 -20.59 7.56 -33.65
N MET A 210 -21.19 8.64 -34.16
CA MET A 210 -22.00 9.54 -33.33
C MET A 210 -23.16 8.80 -32.67
N ALA A 211 -23.88 7.97 -33.42
CA ALA A 211 -24.99 7.18 -32.89
C ALA A 211 -24.53 6.15 -31.82
N ALA A 212 -23.33 5.59 -31.95
CA ALA A 212 -22.76 4.70 -30.92
C ALA A 212 -22.32 5.47 -29.67
N LEU A 213 -21.68 6.63 -29.85
CA LEU A 213 -21.20 7.49 -28.76
C LEU A 213 -22.36 8.11 -27.97
N GLU A 214 -23.42 8.59 -28.62
CA GLU A 214 -24.58 9.15 -27.93
C GLU A 214 -25.28 8.10 -27.05
N ARG A 215 -25.42 6.87 -27.56
CA ARG A 215 -25.96 5.74 -26.79
C ARG A 215 -25.09 5.44 -25.56
N LEU A 216 -23.78 5.34 -25.75
CA LEU A 216 -22.86 5.02 -24.66
C LEU A 216 -22.73 6.16 -23.66
N HIS A 217 -22.71 7.42 -24.11
CA HIS A 217 -22.55 8.58 -23.24
C HIS A 217 -23.71 8.77 -22.27
N ALA A 218 -24.92 8.33 -22.64
CA ALA A 218 -26.08 8.32 -21.75
C ALA A 218 -25.93 7.30 -20.60
N GLU A 219 -25.16 6.23 -20.81
CA GLU A 219 -24.92 5.17 -19.81
C GLU A 219 -23.63 5.40 -19.01
N ASP A 220 -22.52 5.66 -19.70
CA ASP A 220 -21.20 5.89 -19.15
C ASP A 220 -20.45 6.93 -20.01
N SER A 221 -20.36 8.15 -19.49
CA SER A 221 -19.70 9.24 -20.19
C SER A 221 -18.21 8.99 -20.40
N GLU A 222 -17.51 8.42 -19.41
CA GLU A 222 -16.05 8.25 -19.43
C GLU A 222 -15.65 7.15 -20.43
N LEU A 223 -16.40 6.06 -20.47
CA LEU A 223 -16.19 4.99 -21.44
C LEU A 223 -16.55 5.45 -22.87
N ALA A 224 -17.55 6.32 -23.03
CA ALA A 224 -17.84 6.96 -24.32
C ALA A 224 -16.70 7.86 -24.79
N GLU A 225 -16.05 8.60 -23.89
CA GLU A 225 -14.87 9.40 -24.23
C GLU A 225 -13.73 8.51 -24.73
N LEU A 226 -13.44 7.42 -24.02
CA LEU A 226 -12.41 6.47 -24.41
C LEU A 226 -12.71 5.81 -25.76
N LEU A 227 -13.96 5.40 -25.99
CA LEU A 227 -14.39 4.83 -27.26
C LEU A 227 -14.25 5.84 -28.39
N ARG A 228 -14.64 7.10 -28.16
CA ARG A 228 -14.48 8.20 -29.13
C ARG A 228 -13.01 8.36 -29.51
N ASP A 229 -12.13 8.42 -28.53
CA ASP A 229 -10.70 8.63 -28.74
C ASP A 229 -10.13 7.48 -29.59
N ARG A 230 -10.46 6.23 -29.24
CA ARG A 230 -10.07 5.05 -30.02
C ARG A 230 -10.59 5.09 -31.45
N LEU A 231 -11.86 5.44 -31.65
CA LEU A 231 -12.48 5.58 -32.97
C LEU A 231 -11.99 6.82 -33.74
N GLN A 232 -11.19 7.69 -33.14
CA GLN A 232 -10.49 8.80 -33.78
C GLN A 232 -9.01 8.48 -34.05
N GLY A 233 -8.54 7.28 -33.69
CA GLY A 233 -7.13 6.91 -33.79
C GLY A 233 -6.27 7.54 -32.68
N VAL A 234 -6.89 7.94 -31.57
CA VAL A 234 -6.21 8.40 -30.35
C VAL A 234 -6.17 7.23 -29.38
N ALA A 235 -4.97 6.76 -29.05
CA ALA A 235 -4.76 5.70 -28.07
C ALA A 235 -4.31 6.29 -26.74
N PRO A 236 -4.70 5.70 -25.59
CA PRO A 236 -4.15 6.04 -24.29
C PRO A 236 -2.63 5.96 -24.29
N THR A 237 -1.98 6.86 -23.55
CA THR A 237 -0.52 6.85 -23.41
C THR A 237 -0.09 6.36 -22.04
N ARG A 238 1.11 5.76 -21.95
CA ARG A 238 1.70 5.37 -20.66
C ARG A 238 1.96 6.56 -19.74
N GLU A 239 2.16 7.76 -20.32
CA GLU A 239 2.45 8.99 -19.59
C GLU A 239 1.23 9.55 -18.87
N GLU A 240 0.04 9.43 -19.46
CA GLU A 240 -1.22 9.86 -18.83
C GLU A 240 -1.58 8.99 -17.62
N GLY A 241 -1.22 7.69 -17.67
CA GLY A 241 -1.59 6.72 -16.66
C GLY A 241 -3.09 6.44 -16.64
N VAL A 242 -3.57 5.86 -15.54
CA VAL A 242 -4.99 5.53 -15.33
C VAL A 242 -5.53 6.36 -14.19
N ARG A 243 -6.74 6.91 -14.34
CA ARG A 243 -7.41 7.64 -13.27
C ARG A 243 -7.64 6.71 -12.07
N ARG A 244 -7.29 7.16 -10.88
CA ARG A 244 -7.58 6.41 -9.65
C ARG A 244 -9.06 6.50 -9.28
N ILE A 245 -9.54 5.43 -8.67
CA ILE A 245 -10.84 5.40 -8.04
C ILE A 245 -10.86 6.40 -6.88
N ASP A 246 -11.83 7.30 -6.88
CA ASP A 246 -11.93 8.34 -5.85
C ASP A 246 -12.32 7.69 -4.49
N GLN A 247 -11.67 8.14 -3.40
CA GLN A 247 -11.98 7.75 -2.01
C GLN A 247 -11.82 6.25 -1.66
N PHE A 248 -11.09 5.46 -2.45
CA PHE A 248 -10.94 4.01 -2.16
C PHE A 248 -10.31 3.74 -0.78
N LEU A 249 -9.28 4.51 -0.37
CA LEU A 249 -8.69 4.39 0.98
C LEU A 249 -9.70 4.71 2.09
N GLU A 250 -10.55 5.74 1.92
CA GLU A 250 -11.56 6.10 2.91
C GLU A 250 -12.59 4.97 3.08
N ARG A 251 -13.03 4.34 1.98
CA ARG A 251 -13.92 3.17 2.00
C ARG A 251 -13.25 1.94 2.62
N LEU A 252 -11.99 1.66 2.30
CA LEU A 252 -11.24 0.56 2.91
C LEU A 252 -11.10 0.75 4.43
N PHE A 253 -10.68 1.94 4.89
CA PHE A 253 -10.55 2.21 6.33
C PHE A 253 -11.91 2.26 7.03
N SER A 254 -12.97 2.72 6.36
CA SER A 254 -14.35 2.69 6.88
C SER A 254 -14.88 1.27 7.03
N ALA A 255 -14.65 0.41 6.04
CA ALA A 255 -14.99 -1.01 6.11
C ALA A 255 -14.23 -1.69 7.26
N ALA A 256 -12.96 -1.33 7.45
CA ALA A 256 -12.12 -1.90 8.49
C ALA A 256 -12.49 -1.42 9.90
N ASP A 257 -12.83 -0.14 10.10
CA ASP A 257 -13.19 0.39 11.42
C ASP A 257 -14.56 -0.11 11.91
N ALA A 258 -15.49 -0.31 10.98
CA ALA A 258 -16.85 -0.74 11.26
C ALA A 258 -17.03 -2.26 11.19
N ASP A 259 -15.98 -2.97 10.79
CA ASP A 259 -16.00 -4.42 10.51
C ASP A 259 -17.14 -4.82 9.56
N ASP A 260 -17.30 -4.02 8.51
CA ASP A 260 -18.39 -4.12 7.54
C ASP A 260 -17.81 -4.09 6.11
N LEU A 261 -17.63 -5.29 5.55
CA LEU A 261 -17.08 -5.48 4.20
C LEU A 261 -18.01 -4.98 3.08
N SER A 262 -19.25 -4.61 3.38
CA SER A 262 -20.15 -4.02 2.38
C SER A 262 -19.77 -2.58 2.04
N ARG A 263 -18.98 -1.91 2.91
CA ARG A 263 -18.55 -0.52 2.73
C ARG A 263 -17.39 -0.34 1.75
N CYS A 264 -16.77 -1.42 1.31
CA CYS A 264 -15.74 -1.41 0.27
C CYS A 264 -16.10 -2.38 -0.88
N SER A 265 -15.75 -2.00 -2.10
CA SER A 265 -15.89 -2.84 -3.29
C SER A 265 -14.62 -3.63 -3.59
N LEU A 266 -14.69 -4.60 -4.52
CA LEU A 266 -13.49 -5.26 -5.03
C LEU A 266 -12.63 -4.29 -5.86
N ASP A 267 -13.20 -3.25 -6.45
CA ASP A 267 -12.43 -2.22 -7.16
C ASP A 267 -11.58 -1.38 -6.17
N ASP A 268 -12.08 -1.12 -4.96
CA ASP A 268 -11.30 -0.49 -3.90
C ASP A 268 -10.07 -1.32 -3.52
N VAL A 269 -10.24 -2.65 -3.51
CA VAL A 269 -9.18 -3.63 -3.24
C VAL A 269 -8.16 -3.66 -4.38
N GLN A 270 -8.62 -3.64 -5.63
CA GLN A 270 -7.74 -3.53 -6.79
C GLN A 270 -6.91 -2.24 -6.73
N ALA A 271 -7.52 -1.10 -6.36
CA ALA A 271 -6.83 0.18 -6.26
C ALA A 271 -5.71 0.19 -5.20
N ILE A 272 -5.88 -0.47 -4.05
CA ILE A 272 -4.80 -0.60 -3.05
C ILE A 272 -3.70 -1.55 -3.50
N PHE A 273 -4.00 -2.63 -4.25
CA PHE A 273 -2.97 -3.48 -4.85
C PHE A 273 -2.12 -2.74 -5.86
N VAL A 274 -2.76 -1.95 -6.74
CA VAL A 274 -2.05 -1.07 -7.69
C VAL A 274 -1.16 -0.08 -6.93
N LEU A 275 -1.69 0.63 -5.94
CA LEU A 275 -0.90 1.60 -5.16
C LEU A 275 0.31 0.95 -4.48
N ALA A 276 0.12 -0.21 -3.84
CA ALA A 276 1.22 -0.92 -3.19
C ALA A 276 2.26 -1.38 -4.20
N PHE A 277 1.84 -1.94 -5.34
CA PHE A 277 2.75 -2.36 -6.40
C PHE A 277 3.56 -1.18 -6.95
N GLU A 278 2.92 -0.04 -7.18
CA GLU A 278 3.58 1.17 -7.65
C GLU A 278 4.67 1.64 -6.65
N LEU A 279 4.32 1.76 -5.37
CA LEU A 279 5.25 2.21 -4.34
C LEU A 279 6.41 1.22 -4.13
N MET A 280 6.15 -0.08 -4.19
CA MET A 280 7.18 -1.12 -4.13
C MET A 280 8.16 -1.02 -5.31
N ASN A 281 7.66 -0.65 -6.49
CA ASN A 281 8.47 -0.44 -7.70
C ASN A 281 9.07 0.98 -7.80
N GLY A 282 8.99 1.79 -6.73
CA GLY A 282 9.67 3.08 -6.64
C GLY A 282 8.88 4.26 -7.22
N ARG A 283 7.55 4.16 -7.28
CA ARG A 283 6.69 5.32 -7.57
C ARG A 283 6.93 6.42 -6.55
N GLN A 284 7.12 7.63 -7.06
CA GLN A 284 7.07 8.86 -6.29
C GLN A 284 5.76 9.56 -6.62
N ILE A 285 5.03 10.04 -5.61
CA ILE A 285 3.82 10.84 -5.78
C ILE A 285 4.08 12.22 -5.16
N LYS A 286 4.04 13.27 -5.97
CA LYS A 286 4.17 14.64 -5.46
C LYS A 286 2.90 15.06 -4.73
N ARG A 287 3.08 15.66 -3.56
CA ARG A 287 2.04 16.23 -2.71
C ARG A 287 2.26 17.72 -2.54
N LEU A 288 1.18 18.48 -2.67
CA LEU A 288 1.14 19.87 -2.23
C LEU A 288 0.70 19.93 -0.77
N THR A 289 1.61 20.38 0.10
CA THR A 289 1.31 20.74 1.49
C THR A 289 1.22 22.24 1.62
N PHE A 290 0.56 22.70 2.68
CA PHE A 290 0.56 24.11 3.01
C PHE A 290 0.94 24.30 4.47
N GLU A 291 1.82 25.26 4.71
CA GLU A 291 2.16 25.71 6.04
C GLU A 291 1.35 26.96 6.37
N TRP A 292 0.70 26.90 7.53
CA TRP A 292 0.13 28.08 8.15
C TRP A 292 1.25 28.98 8.63
N SER A 293 1.48 30.12 7.99
CA SER A 293 2.40 31.08 8.56
C SER A 293 1.69 32.03 9.55
N GLY A 294 2.31 32.24 10.71
CA GLY A 294 1.74 33.02 11.82
C GLY A 294 1.02 32.20 12.88
N SER A 295 0.23 32.88 13.72
CA SER A 295 -0.44 32.31 14.90
C SER A 295 -1.81 31.69 14.59
N TRP A 296 -2.03 31.09 13.41
CA TRP A 296 -3.32 30.48 13.11
C TRP A 296 -3.45 29.14 13.84
N GLN A 297 -3.95 29.22 15.07
CA GLN A 297 -4.09 28.07 15.97
C GLN A 297 -5.31 27.21 15.64
N LEU A 298 -6.37 27.80 15.08
CA LEU A 298 -7.60 27.09 14.73
C LEU A 298 -7.40 26.12 13.55
N GLY A 299 -6.79 26.57 12.45
CA GLY A 299 -6.48 25.71 11.30
C GLY A 299 -5.59 24.53 11.68
N ARG A 300 -4.50 24.79 12.43
CA ARG A 300 -3.63 23.74 12.99
C ARG A 300 -4.37 22.77 13.92
N ALA A 301 -5.31 23.26 14.72
CA ALA A 301 -6.11 22.40 15.59
C ALA A 301 -7.09 21.54 14.79
N LEU A 302 -7.63 22.04 13.67
CA LEU A 302 -8.49 21.27 12.76
C LEU A 302 -7.69 20.19 12.02
N ASP A 303 -6.54 20.54 11.43
CA ASP A 303 -5.65 19.55 10.80
C ASP A 303 -5.28 18.44 11.78
N ARG A 304 -4.94 18.81 13.03
CA ARG A 304 -4.63 17.84 14.08
C ARG A 304 -5.83 17.00 14.47
N LEU A 305 -7.03 17.57 14.52
CA LEU A 305 -8.27 16.83 14.82
C LEU A 305 -8.56 15.77 13.74
N GLU A 306 -8.52 16.14 12.47
CA GLU A 306 -8.72 15.22 11.34
C GLU A 306 -7.67 14.12 11.36
N TYR A 307 -6.39 14.50 11.53
CA TYR A 307 -5.29 13.55 11.58
C TYR A 307 -5.43 12.53 12.72
N GLN A 308 -5.72 12.99 13.95
CA GLN A 308 -5.91 12.09 15.08
C GLN A 308 -7.19 11.25 14.94
N GLY A 309 -8.24 11.78 14.31
CA GLY A 309 -9.47 11.03 14.02
C GLY A 309 -9.22 9.85 13.09
N ASN A 310 -8.49 10.08 11.99
CA ASN A 310 -8.12 9.00 11.06
C ASN A 310 -7.18 7.98 11.71
N ARG A 311 -6.21 8.44 12.51
CA ARG A 311 -5.31 7.57 13.28
C ARG A 311 -6.04 6.70 14.30
N PHE A 312 -7.07 7.24 14.94
CA PHE A 312 -7.95 6.48 15.83
C PHE A 312 -8.69 5.38 15.07
N ARG A 313 -9.30 5.70 13.92
CA ARG A 313 -10.01 4.72 13.07
C ARG A 313 -9.10 3.59 12.61
N VAL A 314 -7.88 3.90 12.17
CA VAL A 314 -6.90 2.88 11.79
C VAL A 314 -6.43 2.05 12.97
N ALA A 315 -6.24 2.65 14.15
CA ALA A 315 -5.90 1.87 15.34
C ALA A 315 -7.03 0.90 15.73
N GLN A 316 -8.29 1.31 15.56
CA GLN A 316 -9.46 0.46 15.77
C GLN A 316 -9.51 -0.68 14.75
N ALA A 317 -9.38 -0.35 13.45
CA ALA A 317 -9.29 -1.33 12.37
C ALA A 317 -8.15 -2.33 12.58
N GLY A 318 -7.00 -1.88 13.11
CA GLY A 318 -5.88 -2.75 13.46
C GLY A 318 -6.25 -3.79 14.53
N VAL A 319 -6.97 -3.40 15.58
CA VAL A 319 -7.45 -4.34 16.61
C VAL A 319 -8.44 -5.35 16.01
N ILE A 320 -9.38 -4.88 15.19
CA ILE A 320 -10.39 -5.70 14.52
C ILE A 320 -9.72 -6.74 13.60
N SER A 321 -8.79 -6.28 12.77
CA SER A 321 -8.03 -7.16 11.87
C SER A 321 -7.29 -8.25 12.65
N ARG A 322 -6.55 -7.89 13.72
CA ARG A 322 -5.82 -8.86 14.54
C ARG A 322 -6.75 -9.89 15.20
N LEU A 323 -7.92 -9.47 15.68
CA LEU A 323 -8.90 -10.40 16.25
C LEU A 323 -9.45 -11.37 15.20
N ARG A 324 -9.78 -10.87 14.00
CA ARG A 324 -10.26 -11.70 12.88
C ARG A 324 -9.17 -12.67 12.40
N SER A 325 -7.92 -12.23 12.28
CA SER A 325 -6.78 -13.10 11.94
C SER A 325 -6.59 -14.22 12.96
N LEU A 326 -6.68 -13.90 14.26
CA LEU A 326 -6.61 -14.89 15.32
C LEU A 326 -7.74 -15.90 15.23
N ALA A 327 -8.97 -15.46 14.97
CA ALA A 327 -10.08 -16.38 14.77
C ALA A 327 -9.88 -17.29 13.55
N MET A 328 -9.41 -16.73 12.43
CA MET A 328 -9.10 -17.50 11.21
C MET A 328 -8.01 -18.54 11.45
N LEU A 329 -6.96 -18.19 12.19
CA LEU A 329 -5.89 -19.11 12.58
C LEU A 329 -6.45 -20.27 13.43
N LEU A 330 -7.23 -19.95 14.46
CA LEU A 330 -7.80 -20.97 15.35
C LEU A 330 -8.76 -21.91 14.64
N ALA A 331 -9.49 -21.44 13.62
CA ALA A 331 -10.38 -22.28 12.80
C ALA A 331 -9.66 -23.45 12.09
N HIS A 332 -8.32 -23.45 12.05
CA HIS A 332 -7.52 -24.57 11.53
C HIS A 332 -7.30 -25.71 12.54
N SER A 333 -7.67 -25.51 13.81
CA SER A 333 -7.61 -26.53 14.86
C SER A 333 -9.02 -26.95 15.27
N GLU A 334 -9.32 -28.24 15.14
CA GLU A 334 -10.60 -28.81 15.60
C GLU A 334 -10.79 -28.61 17.12
N THR A 335 -9.69 -28.66 17.88
CA THR A 335 -9.67 -28.47 19.34
C THR A 335 -10.14 -27.07 19.76
N SER A 336 -10.01 -26.07 18.88
CA SER A 336 -10.47 -24.71 19.18
C SER A 336 -12.00 -24.59 19.17
N GLY A 337 -12.72 -25.49 18.50
CA GLY A 337 -14.16 -25.40 18.29
C GLY A 337 -14.61 -24.23 17.39
N ILE A 338 -13.69 -23.41 16.87
CA ILE A 338 -14.00 -22.29 15.98
C ILE A 338 -14.26 -22.83 14.58
N THR A 339 -15.33 -22.34 13.97
CA THR A 339 -15.80 -22.77 12.66
C THR A 339 -15.98 -21.57 11.75
N GLN A 340 -16.17 -21.80 10.44
CA GLN A 340 -16.38 -20.71 9.47
C GLN A 340 -17.63 -19.87 9.77
N GLN A 341 -18.63 -20.44 10.45
CA GLN A 341 -19.82 -19.69 10.84
C GLN A 341 -19.50 -18.63 11.90
N HIS A 342 -18.67 -18.98 12.88
CA HIS A 342 -18.20 -18.05 13.91
C HIS A 342 -17.43 -16.87 13.30
N LEU A 343 -16.67 -17.10 12.21
CA LEU A 343 -15.94 -16.04 11.50
C LEU A 343 -16.84 -14.97 10.87
N ARG A 344 -18.16 -15.12 10.89
CA ARG A 344 -19.14 -14.12 10.42
C ARG A 344 -19.92 -13.46 11.55
N GLU A 345 -19.69 -13.86 12.80
CA GLU A 345 -20.36 -13.28 13.96
C GLU A 345 -19.89 -11.84 14.23
N PRO A 346 -20.72 -11.03 14.92
CA PRO A 346 -20.31 -9.71 15.41
C PRO A 346 -19.09 -9.78 16.33
N LEU A 347 -18.24 -8.75 16.31
CA LEU A 347 -16.96 -8.74 17.05
C LEU A 347 -17.04 -9.12 18.53
N PRO A 348 -18.01 -8.63 19.33
CA PRO A 348 -18.08 -9.00 20.75
C PRO A 348 -18.28 -10.50 20.95
N VAL A 349 -19.12 -11.12 20.10
CA VAL A 349 -19.39 -12.56 20.13
C VAL A 349 -18.16 -13.33 19.63
N LEU A 350 -17.58 -12.90 18.51
CA LEU A 350 -16.36 -13.51 17.98
C LEU A 350 -15.23 -13.51 19.02
N GLY A 351 -15.03 -12.40 19.74
CA GLY A 351 -14.01 -12.32 20.77
C GLY A 351 -14.22 -13.29 21.92
N GLN A 352 -15.48 -13.53 22.32
CA GLN A 352 -15.81 -14.56 23.30
C GLN A 352 -15.49 -15.97 22.77
N GLN A 353 -15.81 -16.25 21.51
CA GLN A 353 -15.48 -17.54 20.87
C GLN A 353 -13.98 -17.76 20.77
N VAL A 354 -13.22 -16.71 20.40
CA VAL A 354 -11.75 -16.76 20.37
C VAL A 354 -11.18 -17.05 21.75
N LEU A 355 -11.66 -16.38 22.80
CA LEU A 355 -11.25 -16.67 24.18
C LEU A 355 -11.56 -18.11 24.58
N ALA A 356 -12.77 -18.59 24.29
CA ALA A 356 -13.19 -19.96 24.59
C ALA A 356 -12.32 -21.00 23.86
N GLY A 357 -12.06 -20.80 22.56
CA GLY A 357 -11.22 -21.70 21.76
C GLY A 357 -9.77 -21.74 22.24
N LEU A 358 -9.20 -20.60 22.64
CA LEU A 358 -7.86 -20.57 23.25
C LEU A 358 -7.81 -21.30 24.59
N HIS A 359 -8.84 -21.16 25.43
CA HIS A 359 -8.93 -21.91 26.68
C HIS A 359 -9.04 -23.43 26.44
N ALA A 360 -9.83 -23.85 25.46
CA ALA A 360 -9.97 -25.26 25.08
C ALA A 360 -8.63 -25.85 24.62
N MET A 361 -7.92 -25.16 23.73
CA MET A 361 -6.59 -25.59 23.27
C MET A 361 -5.55 -25.63 24.40
N LEU A 362 -5.56 -24.64 25.30
CA LEU A 362 -4.64 -24.64 26.46
C LEU A 362 -4.98 -25.74 27.47
N ALA A 363 -6.26 -26.07 27.65
CA ALA A 363 -6.69 -27.14 28.54
C ALA A 363 -6.35 -28.53 27.99
N ALA A 364 -6.32 -28.70 26.67
CA ALA A 364 -5.88 -29.93 26.01
C ALA A 364 -4.36 -30.17 26.17
N GLU A 365 -3.60 -29.15 26.55
CA GLU A 365 -2.15 -29.20 26.75
C GLU A 365 -1.37 -29.93 25.63
N PRO A 366 -1.57 -29.56 24.35
CA PRO A 366 -0.91 -30.25 23.23
C PRO A 366 0.62 -30.13 23.34
N ASP A 367 1.37 -31.14 22.90
CA ASP A 367 2.83 -31.00 22.80
C ASP A 367 3.16 -29.88 21.80
N VAL A 368 4.11 -29.01 22.15
CA VAL A 368 4.60 -27.88 21.35
C VAL A 368 4.96 -28.25 19.91
N ARG A 369 5.38 -29.50 19.65
CA ARG A 369 5.76 -30.01 18.32
C ARG A 369 4.57 -30.45 17.47
N THR A 370 3.39 -30.65 18.06
CA THR A 370 2.18 -31.04 17.33
C THR A 370 1.64 -29.90 16.46
N ALA A 371 0.68 -30.19 15.57
CA ALA A 371 0.01 -29.15 14.79
C ALA A 371 -0.71 -28.15 15.70
N ASP A 372 -1.49 -28.63 16.68
CA ASP A 372 -2.18 -27.77 17.64
C ASP A 372 -1.21 -26.98 18.54
N GLY A 373 -0.10 -27.59 18.97
CA GLY A 373 0.94 -26.88 19.72
C GLY A 373 1.62 -25.76 18.91
N ARG A 374 1.75 -25.94 17.59
CA ARG A 374 2.24 -24.90 16.66
C ARG A 374 1.22 -23.78 16.47
N ILE A 375 -0.04 -24.12 16.18
CA ILE A 375 -1.13 -23.15 16.06
C ILE A 375 -1.24 -22.32 17.35
N LEU A 376 -1.15 -22.97 18.51
CA LEU A 376 -1.20 -22.30 19.80
C LEU A 376 0.00 -21.36 20.03
N GLY A 377 1.20 -21.73 19.56
CA GLY A 377 2.37 -20.85 19.59
C GLY A 377 2.16 -19.55 18.81
N VAL A 378 1.72 -19.67 17.55
CA VAL A 378 1.39 -18.51 16.69
C VAL A 378 0.22 -17.72 17.27
N ALA A 379 -0.83 -18.38 17.76
CA ALA A 379 -1.97 -17.74 18.38
C ALA A 379 -1.57 -16.92 19.62
N MET A 380 -0.64 -17.42 20.45
CA MET A 380 -0.13 -16.66 21.60
C MET A 380 0.69 -15.44 21.17
N ALA A 381 1.43 -15.51 20.06
CA ALA A 381 2.09 -14.33 19.50
C ALA A 381 1.05 -13.30 19.03
N GLN A 382 0.02 -13.72 18.28
CA GLN A 382 -1.06 -12.84 17.82
C GLN A 382 -1.89 -12.24 18.97
N VAL A 383 -2.09 -12.97 20.09
CA VAL A 383 -2.73 -12.41 21.28
C VAL A 383 -1.89 -11.28 21.89
N ASP A 384 -0.56 -11.39 21.85
CA ASP A 384 0.30 -10.30 22.32
C ASP A 384 0.23 -9.09 21.38
N GLU A 385 0.27 -9.32 20.08
CA GLU A 385 0.09 -8.26 19.08
C GLU A 385 -1.29 -7.58 19.18
N LEU A 386 -2.36 -8.35 19.47
CA LEU A 386 -3.69 -7.82 19.74
C LEU A 386 -3.68 -6.88 20.96
N ARG A 387 -2.95 -7.24 22.02
CA ARG A 387 -2.80 -6.38 23.20
C ARG A 387 -2.00 -5.12 22.88
N GLU A 388 -0.96 -5.21 22.07
CA GLU A 388 -0.24 -4.03 21.60
C GLU A 388 -1.13 -3.12 20.75
N ALA A 389 -1.87 -3.68 19.80
CA ALA A 389 -2.83 -2.96 18.97
C ALA A 389 -3.88 -2.25 19.83
N ARG A 390 -4.40 -2.93 20.87
CA ARG A 390 -5.31 -2.34 21.85
C ARG A 390 -4.66 -1.17 22.59
N ASN A 391 -3.42 -1.30 23.05
CA ASN A 391 -2.74 -0.21 23.75
C ASN A 391 -2.55 1.00 22.82
N ARG A 392 -2.21 0.78 21.53
CA ARG A 392 -2.14 1.84 20.51
C ARG A 392 -3.50 2.49 20.27
N LEU A 393 -4.58 1.71 20.23
CA LEU A 393 -5.95 2.22 20.13
C LEU A 393 -6.31 3.15 21.32
N MET A 394 -6.01 2.74 22.55
CA MET A 394 -6.29 3.56 23.73
C MET A 394 -5.49 4.88 23.72
N GLN A 395 -4.23 4.84 23.27
CA GLN A 395 -3.43 6.04 23.08
C GLN A 395 -3.99 6.95 21.99
N ALA A 396 -4.40 6.38 20.85
CA ALA A 396 -5.01 7.14 19.76
C ALA A 396 -6.33 7.79 20.19
N GLN A 397 -7.13 7.08 20.99
CA GLN A 397 -8.39 7.59 21.55
C GLN A 397 -8.15 8.82 22.43
N SER A 398 -7.19 8.74 23.36
CA SER A 398 -6.82 9.87 24.21
C SER A 398 -6.36 11.07 23.37
N ARG A 399 -5.45 10.86 22.41
CA ARG A 399 -4.95 11.93 21.53
C ARG A 399 -6.05 12.57 20.68
N TYR A 400 -7.01 11.78 20.21
CA TYR A 400 -8.16 12.27 19.47
C TYR A 400 -9.08 13.10 20.37
N GLY A 401 -9.38 12.64 21.59
CA GLY A 401 -10.14 13.39 22.58
C GLY A 401 -9.52 14.75 22.88
N ASP A 402 -8.22 14.79 23.18
CA ASP A 402 -7.48 16.02 23.44
C ASP A 402 -7.52 16.99 22.24
N ALA A 403 -7.41 16.46 21.01
CA ALA A 403 -7.48 17.26 19.79
C ALA A 403 -8.89 17.85 19.58
N ALA A 404 -9.93 17.07 19.84
CA ALA A 404 -11.33 17.49 19.73
C ALA A 404 -11.67 18.57 20.75
N GLU A 405 -11.26 18.41 22.00
CA GLU A 405 -11.45 19.40 23.05
C GLU A 405 -10.74 20.71 22.73
N ARG A 406 -9.47 20.63 22.29
CA ARG A 406 -8.67 21.80 21.94
C ARG A 406 -9.26 22.57 20.77
N TRP A 407 -9.66 21.88 19.70
CA TRP A 407 -10.33 22.50 18.56
C TRP A 407 -11.66 23.13 18.96
N GLY A 408 -12.48 22.42 19.74
CA GLY A 408 -13.76 22.92 20.24
C GLY A 408 -13.60 24.18 21.11
N ALA A 409 -12.59 24.21 21.98
CA ALA A 409 -12.28 25.37 22.81
C ALA A 409 -11.83 26.59 21.98
N LEU A 410 -10.98 26.38 20.97
CA LEU A 410 -10.54 27.45 20.06
C LEU A 410 -11.71 27.97 19.20
N ARG A 411 -12.56 27.08 18.67
CA ARG A 411 -13.74 27.45 17.89
C ARG A 411 -14.72 28.29 18.71
N ARG A 412 -14.97 27.94 19.98
CA ARG A 412 -15.80 28.75 20.90
C ARG A 412 -15.21 30.16 21.10
N ARG A 413 -13.91 30.24 21.44
CA ARG A 413 -13.20 31.53 21.63
C ARG A 413 -13.25 32.44 20.40
N GLU A 414 -13.16 31.87 19.21
CA GLU A 414 -13.26 32.64 17.95
C GLU A 414 -14.69 33.12 17.68
N ARG A 415 -15.70 32.29 17.95
CA ARG A 415 -17.12 32.67 17.82
C ARG A 415 -17.48 33.84 18.75
N ASP A 416 -16.90 33.86 19.96
CA ASP A 416 -17.16 34.88 20.97
C ASP A 416 -16.49 36.24 20.66
N ARG A 417 -15.45 36.27 19.81
CA ARG A 417 -14.65 37.47 19.48
C ARG A 417 -15.24 38.39 18.40
N LYS A 418 -16.45 38.14 17.91
CA LYS A 418 -17.15 38.79 16.77
C LYS A 418 -16.52 40.09 16.21
N GLY A 419 -15.98 39.95 15.00
CA GLY A 419 -15.61 41.01 14.05
C GLY A 419 -15.42 40.42 12.64
N GLY A 420 -16.42 39.67 12.18
CA GLY A 420 -16.38 38.61 11.16
C GLY A 420 -16.08 38.97 9.70
N ARG A 421 -15.33 40.05 9.42
CA ARG A 421 -14.81 40.33 8.06
C ARG A 421 -13.35 40.75 8.01
N ARG A 422 -12.80 41.25 9.12
CA ARG A 422 -11.39 41.72 9.19
C ARG A 422 -10.40 40.57 9.41
N TRP A 423 -10.90 39.41 9.82
CA TRP A 423 -10.15 38.21 10.18
C TRP A 423 -9.71 37.40 8.95
N GLU A 424 -10.64 37.12 8.02
CA GLU A 424 -10.40 36.35 6.79
C GLU A 424 -9.32 36.98 5.88
N MET A 425 -9.24 38.31 5.84
CA MET A 425 -8.26 39.04 5.04
C MET A 425 -6.83 39.02 5.61
N ARG A 426 -6.67 38.83 6.94
CA ARG A 426 -5.33 38.81 7.57
C ARG A 426 -4.69 37.42 7.52
N SER A 427 -5.50 36.35 7.53
CA SER A 427 -5.03 34.95 7.48
C SER A 427 -4.66 34.49 6.07
N ALA A 428 -5.36 34.96 5.03
CA ALA A 428 -5.07 34.62 3.63
C ALA A 428 -3.70 35.11 3.14
N ARG A 429 -3.13 36.16 3.76
CA ARG A 429 -1.92 36.83 3.27
C ARG A 429 -0.63 36.02 3.39
N ARG A 430 -0.64 34.82 3.97
CA ARG A 430 0.61 34.09 4.21
C ARG A 430 0.45 32.56 4.32
N ILE A 431 -0.17 31.93 3.32
CA ILE A 431 -0.10 30.46 3.14
C ILE A 431 1.16 30.17 2.33
N ARG A 432 2.06 29.31 2.84
CA ARG A 432 3.19 28.82 2.05
C ARG A 432 2.84 27.44 1.54
N VAL A 433 2.81 27.26 0.23
CA VAL A 433 2.66 25.94 -0.39
C VAL A 433 4.04 25.33 -0.56
N SER A 434 4.20 24.08 -0.16
CA SER A 434 5.42 23.30 -0.30
C SER A 434 5.13 22.00 -1.04
N GLU A 435 6.13 21.51 -1.75
CA GLU A 435 6.10 20.22 -2.43
C GLU A 435 6.80 19.17 -1.57
N GLU A 436 6.14 18.04 -1.37
CA GLU A 436 6.69 16.88 -0.67
C GLU A 436 6.50 15.63 -1.51
N LEU A 437 7.37 14.64 -1.32
CA LEU A 437 7.28 13.36 -2.01
C LEU A 437 6.69 12.30 -1.10
N ILE A 438 5.76 11.54 -1.66
CA ILE A 438 5.25 10.29 -1.08
C ILE A 438 5.94 9.16 -1.82
N GLU A 439 6.78 8.41 -1.13
CA GLU A 439 7.50 7.25 -1.64
C GLU A 439 7.79 6.25 -0.51
N LEU A 440 8.16 5.02 -0.86
CA LEU A 440 8.71 4.06 0.10
C LEU A 440 10.24 4.03 -0.03
N ASP A 441 10.93 4.26 1.09
CA ASP A 441 12.34 3.95 1.19
C ASP A 441 12.59 2.43 1.18
N ASP A 442 13.83 2.02 0.97
CA ASP A 442 14.16 0.59 0.83
C ASP A 442 13.90 -0.23 2.11
N ASN A 443 14.04 0.38 3.29
CA ASN A 443 13.68 -0.27 4.55
C ASN A 443 12.17 -0.43 4.70
N GLN A 444 11.40 0.57 4.26
CA GLN A 444 9.94 0.54 4.28
C GLN A 444 9.39 -0.49 3.28
N LYS A 445 10.01 -0.63 2.09
CA LYS A 445 9.67 -1.70 1.13
C LYS A 445 9.85 -3.08 1.75
N ILE A 446 10.98 -3.32 2.43
CA ILE A 446 11.23 -4.59 3.12
C ILE A 446 10.19 -4.80 4.23
N LYS A 447 9.90 -3.79 5.06
CA LYS A 447 8.86 -3.92 6.11
C LYS A 447 7.48 -4.25 5.54
N LEU A 448 7.10 -3.65 4.41
CA LEU A 448 5.84 -3.95 3.75
C LEU A 448 5.83 -5.39 3.23
N ALA A 449 6.91 -5.81 2.58
CA ALA A 449 7.05 -7.16 2.04
C ALA A 449 7.01 -8.22 3.15
N ASP A 450 7.76 -8.00 4.22
CA ASP A 450 7.81 -8.87 5.38
C ASP A 450 6.40 -9.01 5.99
N GLY A 451 5.74 -7.88 6.28
CA GLY A 451 4.41 -7.90 6.92
C GLY A 451 3.31 -8.49 6.04
N LEU A 452 3.37 -8.30 4.72
CA LEU A 452 2.39 -8.90 3.80
C LEU A 452 2.64 -10.40 3.66
N CYS A 453 3.88 -10.84 3.45
CA CYS A 453 4.22 -12.26 3.36
C CYS A 453 3.86 -13.00 4.66
N GLU A 454 4.19 -12.44 5.82
CA GLU A 454 3.86 -13.04 7.12
C GLU A 454 2.34 -13.19 7.29
N TYR A 455 1.56 -12.15 6.98
CA TYR A 455 0.10 -12.22 7.05
C TYR A 455 -0.50 -13.31 6.15
N LEU A 456 0.02 -13.46 4.94
CA LEU A 456 -0.47 -14.45 3.98
C LEU A 456 -0.07 -15.87 4.37
N GLU A 457 1.17 -16.05 4.85
CA GLU A 457 1.68 -17.34 5.35
C GLU A 457 0.87 -17.81 6.57
N GLU A 458 0.60 -16.90 7.52
CA GLU A 458 -0.23 -17.18 8.71
C GLU A 458 -1.64 -17.66 8.35
N LEU A 459 -2.22 -17.09 7.29
CA LEU A 459 -3.54 -17.45 6.79
C LEU A 459 -3.54 -18.59 5.78
N GLN A 460 -2.38 -19.22 5.55
CA GLN A 460 -2.19 -20.28 4.55
C GLN A 460 -2.72 -19.88 3.16
N ILE A 461 -2.56 -18.59 2.81
CA ILE A 461 -2.89 -18.10 1.48
C ILE A 461 -1.74 -18.48 0.56
N ARG A 462 -2.02 -19.34 -0.40
CA ARG A 462 -1.01 -19.89 -1.31
C ARG A 462 -1.44 -19.74 -2.76
N ARG A 463 -0.46 -19.54 -3.62
CA ARG A 463 -0.62 -19.62 -5.06
C ARG A 463 -0.41 -21.08 -5.49
N GLU A 464 -1.37 -21.65 -6.20
CA GLU A 464 -1.22 -22.93 -6.89
C GLU A 464 -1.57 -22.72 -8.36
N GLY A 465 -0.54 -22.70 -9.22
CA GLY A 465 -0.69 -22.34 -10.63
C GLY A 465 -1.12 -20.87 -10.81
N ASP A 466 -2.24 -20.68 -11.51
CA ASP A 466 -2.82 -19.37 -11.83
C ASP A 466 -3.83 -18.89 -10.78
N PHE A 467 -4.16 -19.73 -9.80
CA PHE A 467 -5.17 -19.43 -8.79
C PHE A 467 -4.56 -19.20 -7.41
N ILE A 468 -5.26 -18.38 -6.63
CA ILE A 468 -4.93 -18.11 -5.22
C ILE A 468 -5.93 -18.86 -4.35
N TYR A 469 -5.41 -19.60 -3.39
CA TYR A 469 -6.17 -20.43 -2.47
C TYR A 469 -6.01 -19.95 -1.03
N PHE A 470 -7.09 -19.99 -0.27
CA PHE A 470 -7.12 -19.89 1.18
C PHE A 470 -7.27 -21.31 1.76
N GLY A 471 -6.17 -21.87 2.27
CA GLY A 471 -6.13 -23.28 2.65
C GLY A 471 -6.38 -24.20 1.45
N LYS A 472 -7.55 -24.83 1.37
CA LYS A 472 -7.97 -25.69 0.25
C LYS A 472 -9.07 -25.08 -0.63
N LYS A 473 -9.53 -23.86 -0.32
CA LYS A 473 -10.62 -23.20 -1.03
C LYS A 473 -10.07 -22.10 -1.94
N PRO A 474 -10.67 -21.85 -3.11
CA PRO A 474 -10.29 -20.70 -3.93
C PRO A 474 -10.55 -19.39 -3.16
N LEU A 475 -9.80 -18.35 -3.50
CA LEU A 475 -10.00 -17.00 -2.99
C LEU A 475 -11.46 -16.56 -3.22
N ASP A 476 -12.11 -16.04 -2.18
CA ASP A 476 -13.46 -15.48 -2.26
C ASP A 476 -13.46 -13.96 -2.02
N ASN A 477 -14.62 -13.33 -2.22
CA ASN A 477 -14.77 -11.88 -2.17
C ASN A 477 -14.49 -11.31 -0.78
N GLU A 478 -14.91 -12.02 0.28
CA GLU A 478 -14.65 -11.60 1.67
C GLU A 478 -13.16 -11.65 1.98
N THR A 479 -12.46 -12.73 1.60
CA THR A 479 -11.03 -12.89 1.82
C THR A 479 -10.23 -11.86 1.04
N ALA A 480 -10.57 -11.64 -0.23
CA ALA A 480 -9.97 -10.58 -1.06
C ALA A 480 -10.07 -9.21 -0.40
N LYS A 481 -11.26 -8.82 0.07
CA LYS A 481 -11.47 -7.55 0.78
C LYS A 481 -10.65 -7.45 2.06
N ARG A 482 -10.53 -8.54 2.83
CA ARG A 482 -9.69 -8.59 4.03
C ARG A 482 -8.20 -8.42 3.71
N ILE A 483 -7.71 -9.04 2.63
CA ILE A 483 -6.31 -8.84 2.18
C ILE A 483 -6.09 -7.37 1.79
N GLY A 484 -7.00 -6.75 1.04
CA GLY A 484 -6.91 -5.33 0.67
C GLY A 484 -6.91 -4.39 1.88
N ILE A 485 -7.80 -4.63 2.85
CA ILE A 485 -7.83 -3.90 4.12
C ILE A 485 -6.51 -4.07 4.88
N GLN A 486 -6.01 -5.31 4.99
CA GLN A 486 -4.77 -5.57 5.71
C GLN A 486 -3.57 -4.89 5.05
N LEU A 487 -3.51 -4.90 3.72
CA LEU A 487 -2.48 -4.19 2.97
C LEU A 487 -2.53 -2.68 3.25
N ALA A 488 -3.71 -2.07 3.29
CA ALA A 488 -3.86 -0.67 3.66
C ALA A 488 -3.39 -0.39 5.10
N LEU A 489 -3.67 -1.30 6.04
CA LEU A 489 -3.22 -1.19 7.44
C LEU A 489 -1.70 -1.35 7.59
N LEU A 490 -1.06 -2.20 6.77
CA LEU A 490 0.39 -2.38 6.73
C LEU A 490 1.10 -1.18 6.08
N LEU A 491 0.47 -0.57 5.08
CA LEU A 491 1.03 0.57 4.34
C LEU A 491 0.86 1.91 5.08
N ASP A 492 -0.20 2.08 5.87
CA ASP A 492 -0.46 3.29 6.64
C ASP A 492 0.69 3.75 7.57
N PRO A 493 1.36 2.91 8.38
CA PRO A 493 2.48 3.36 9.20
C PRO A 493 3.75 3.69 8.40
N LEU A 494 3.83 3.27 7.13
CA LEU A 494 4.97 3.52 6.26
C LEU A 494 4.81 4.83 5.47
N VAL A 495 3.60 5.10 5.01
CA VAL A 495 3.30 6.22 4.08
C VAL A 495 2.41 7.29 4.72
N ASP A 496 1.88 7.05 5.92
CA ASP A 496 0.90 7.92 6.58
C ASP A 496 -0.41 8.07 5.77
N LEU A 497 -0.93 6.94 5.25
CA LEU A 497 -2.13 6.89 4.40
C LEU A 497 -3.37 7.52 5.04
N THR A 498 -3.43 7.65 6.36
CA THR A 498 -4.50 8.34 7.08
C THR A 498 -4.44 9.86 7.01
N ASN A 499 -3.34 10.42 6.52
CA ASN A 499 -3.19 11.87 6.35
C ASN A 499 -4.06 12.34 5.18
N PRO A 500 -5.05 13.22 5.40
CA PRO A 500 -5.95 13.68 4.33
C PRO A 500 -5.23 14.32 3.16
N SER A 501 -4.08 14.96 3.39
CA SER A 501 -3.29 15.55 2.31
C SER A 501 -2.53 14.52 1.48
N ILE A 502 -2.14 13.39 2.08
CA ILE A 502 -1.52 12.25 1.36
C ILE A 502 -2.59 11.55 0.52
N GLN A 503 -3.77 11.26 1.10
CA GLN A 503 -4.88 10.65 0.36
C GLN A 503 -5.25 11.46 -0.87
N ARG A 504 -5.38 12.79 -0.73
CA ARG A 504 -5.67 13.66 -1.89
C ARG A 504 -4.58 13.64 -2.95
N ALA A 505 -3.31 13.65 -2.55
CA ALA A 505 -2.20 13.57 -3.50
C ALA A 505 -2.19 12.23 -4.25
N ILE A 506 -2.55 11.14 -3.56
CA ILE A 506 -2.76 9.83 -4.18
C ILE A 506 -3.90 9.93 -5.19
N TYR A 507 -5.08 10.43 -4.80
CA TYR A 507 -6.26 10.51 -5.68
C TYR A 507 -6.09 11.46 -6.89
N SER A 508 -5.32 12.54 -6.73
CA SER A 508 -5.03 13.46 -7.82
C SER A 508 -3.94 12.95 -8.77
N SER A 509 -3.12 12.00 -8.33
CA SER A 509 -2.07 11.40 -9.14
C SER A 509 -2.60 10.18 -9.91
N PRO A 510 -2.42 10.13 -11.24
CA PRO A 510 -2.73 8.94 -12.01
C PRO A 510 -1.97 7.72 -11.49
N ALA A 511 -2.62 6.56 -11.55
CA ALA A 511 -1.98 5.27 -11.36
C ALA A 511 -1.15 4.91 -12.59
N ALA A 512 -0.09 4.16 -12.37
CA ALA A 512 0.61 3.47 -13.43
C ALA A 512 -0.34 2.52 -14.15
N TYR A 513 -0.37 2.66 -15.47
CA TYR A 513 -0.96 1.66 -16.32
C TYR A 513 -0.11 0.39 -16.20
N LEU A 514 -0.73 -0.72 -15.79
CA LEU A 514 -0.07 -2.00 -15.52
C LEU A 514 -0.26 -3.03 -16.65
N GLY A 515 -0.70 -2.61 -17.83
CA GLY A 515 -0.93 -3.51 -18.96
C GLY A 515 0.36 -4.06 -19.57
N GLY A 516 0.33 -5.32 -19.98
CA GLY A 516 1.51 -6.12 -20.31
C GLY A 516 2.02 -6.99 -19.16
N LEU A 517 1.56 -6.75 -17.92
CA LEU A 517 1.63 -7.77 -16.87
C LEU A 517 0.62 -8.88 -17.15
N TYR A 518 1.04 -10.13 -16.98
CA TYR A 518 0.17 -11.30 -17.13
C TYR A 518 0.47 -12.35 -16.06
N VAL A 519 -0.51 -13.23 -15.83
CA VAL A 519 -0.39 -14.34 -14.88
C VAL A 519 0.71 -15.30 -15.34
N GLY A 520 1.63 -15.67 -14.45
CA GLY A 520 2.75 -16.56 -14.79
C GLY A 520 4.04 -15.85 -15.20
N MET A 521 4.04 -14.53 -15.35
CA MET A 521 5.27 -13.74 -15.49
C MET A 521 6.16 -13.89 -14.24
N SER A 522 7.49 -13.93 -14.43
CA SER A 522 8.43 -14.00 -13.32
C SER A 522 8.40 -12.73 -12.46
N ALA A 523 8.69 -12.85 -11.17
CA ALA A 523 8.78 -11.72 -10.26
C ALA A 523 9.80 -10.65 -10.71
N ASP A 524 10.91 -11.09 -11.31
CA ASP A 524 11.96 -10.20 -11.82
C ASP A 524 11.45 -9.42 -13.05
N ALA A 525 10.71 -10.07 -13.97
CA ALA A 525 10.07 -9.39 -15.09
C ALA A 525 9.00 -8.39 -14.63
N LYS A 526 8.15 -8.79 -13.67
CA LYS A 526 7.14 -7.91 -13.06
C LYS A 526 7.79 -6.68 -12.41
N ALA A 527 8.92 -6.85 -11.71
CA ALA A 527 9.67 -5.76 -11.11
C ALA A 527 10.27 -4.80 -12.15
N GLY A 528 10.88 -5.36 -13.21
CA GLY A 528 11.48 -4.58 -14.30
C GLY A 528 10.43 -3.75 -15.03
N LEU A 529 9.33 -4.38 -15.45
CA LEU A 529 8.22 -3.72 -16.13
C LEU A 529 7.52 -2.70 -15.22
N GLY A 530 7.21 -3.09 -13.98
CA GLY A 530 6.62 -2.20 -12.99
C GLY A 530 7.46 -0.95 -12.73
N SER A 531 8.77 -1.09 -12.57
CA SER A 531 9.67 0.05 -12.41
C SER A 531 9.72 0.97 -13.64
N ALA A 532 9.60 0.43 -14.85
CA ALA A 532 9.55 1.24 -16.06
C ALA A 532 8.24 2.04 -16.13
N MET A 533 7.11 1.38 -15.84
CA MET A 533 5.78 1.97 -15.90
C MET A 533 5.60 3.13 -14.91
N VAL A 534 6.01 2.96 -13.65
CA VAL A 534 5.84 4.00 -12.63
C VAL A 534 6.64 5.28 -12.91
N ARG A 535 7.73 5.16 -13.68
CA ARG A 535 8.59 6.28 -14.11
C ARG A 535 8.00 7.05 -15.29
N MET A 536 7.21 6.39 -16.14
CA MET A 536 6.62 7.01 -17.32
C MET A 536 5.44 7.93 -16.97
N VAL A 537 4.67 7.60 -15.92
CA VAL A 537 3.48 8.37 -15.58
C VAL A 537 3.83 9.79 -15.14
N ARG A 538 3.32 10.76 -15.90
CA ARG A 538 3.47 12.19 -15.66
C ARG A 538 2.80 12.59 -14.36
N GLN A 539 3.46 13.49 -13.63
CA GLN A 539 2.92 14.07 -12.41
C GLN A 539 2.35 15.46 -12.74
N ASP A 540 1.03 15.53 -12.88
CA ASP A 540 0.32 16.80 -13.00
C ASP A 540 -0.10 17.31 -11.60
N LEU A 541 0.39 18.50 -11.24
CA LEU A 541 0.05 19.17 -9.99
C LEU A 541 -1.19 20.06 -10.11
N GLY A 542 -1.72 20.29 -11.32
CA GLY A 542 -2.86 21.16 -11.56
C GLY A 542 -4.10 20.69 -10.80
N ARG A 543 -4.44 19.40 -10.94
CA ARG A 543 -5.53 18.78 -10.19
C ARG A 543 -5.29 18.82 -8.68
N THR A 544 -4.06 18.57 -8.23
CA THR A 544 -3.68 18.64 -6.81
C THR A 544 -3.89 20.06 -6.25
N ALA A 545 -3.55 21.09 -7.03
CA ALA A 545 -3.75 22.49 -6.70
C ALA A 545 -5.24 22.89 -6.65
N GLU A 546 -6.07 22.33 -7.54
CA GLU A 546 -7.54 22.50 -7.48
C GLU A 546 -8.14 21.90 -6.21
N TRP A 547 -7.71 20.69 -5.83
CA TRP A 547 -8.12 20.06 -4.57
C TRP A 547 -7.66 20.85 -3.35
N LEU A 548 -6.46 21.42 -3.39
CA LEU A 548 -5.97 22.32 -2.35
C LEU A 548 -6.89 23.55 -2.24
N ALA A 549 -7.20 24.20 -3.36
CA ALA A 549 -8.09 25.35 -3.41
C ALA A 549 -9.49 25.02 -2.86
N LEU A 550 -10.05 23.87 -3.23
CA LEU A 550 -11.32 23.37 -2.71
C LEU A 550 -11.29 23.18 -1.18
N ARG A 551 -10.20 22.64 -0.62
CA ARG A 551 -10.09 22.48 0.84
C ARG A 551 -10.00 23.83 1.54
N LEU A 552 -9.20 24.75 1.00
CA LEU A 552 -9.06 26.09 1.57
C LEU A 552 -10.41 26.82 1.64
N THR A 553 -11.27 26.67 0.63
CA THR A 553 -12.61 27.29 0.65
C THR A 553 -13.63 26.51 1.45
N ARG A 554 -13.73 25.18 1.29
CA ARG A 554 -14.81 24.38 1.89
C ARG A 554 -14.58 24.00 3.34
N VAL A 555 -13.35 23.62 3.69
CA VAL A 555 -13.02 23.14 5.05
C VAL A 555 -12.53 24.27 5.93
N TYR A 556 -11.70 25.14 5.35
CA TYR A 556 -11.09 26.25 6.07
C TYR A 556 -11.83 27.57 5.95
N HIS A 557 -12.84 27.65 5.09
CA HIS A 557 -13.62 28.86 4.83
C HIS A 557 -12.74 30.09 4.52
N LEU A 558 -11.61 29.87 3.83
CA LEU A 558 -10.73 30.93 3.38
C LEU A 558 -11.12 31.40 1.98
N PRO A 559 -11.18 32.72 1.73
CA PRO A 559 -11.41 33.23 0.39
C PRO A 559 -10.20 32.94 -0.52
N LEU A 560 -10.49 32.42 -1.73
CA LEU A 560 -9.49 32.28 -2.80
C LEU A 560 -9.19 33.66 -3.41
N THR A 561 -8.22 34.38 -2.83
CA THR A 561 -7.75 35.66 -3.36
C THR A 561 -7.22 35.52 -4.80
N GLU A 562 -7.35 36.57 -5.62
CA GLU A 562 -6.85 36.59 -7.00
C GLU A 562 -5.38 36.16 -7.09
N GLY A 563 -4.51 36.71 -6.23
CA GLY A 563 -3.10 36.35 -6.22
C GLY A 563 -2.82 34.87 -5.92
N LEU A 564 -3.66 34.21 -5.11
CA LEU A 564 -3.55 32.77 -4.88
C LEU A 564 -4.01 31.97 -6.10
N ARG A 565 -5.08 32.41 -6.79
CA ARG A 565 -5.54 31.77 -8.03
C ARG A 565 -4.50 31.88 -9.13
N GLU A 566 -3.94 33.07 -9.34
CA GLU A 566 -2.83 33.29 -10.28
C GLU A 566 -1.60 32.44 -9.91
N PHE A 567 -1.25 32.35 -8.63
CA PHE A 567 -0.14 31.51 -8.17
C PHE A 567 -0.38 30.03 -8.49
N LEU A 568 -1.56 29.48 -8.15
CA LEU A 568 -1.88 28.07 -8.41
C LEU A 568 -1.94 27.75 -9.90
N GLN A 569 -2.44 28.68 -10.72
CA GLN A 569 -2.45 28.55 -12.17
C GLN A 569 -1.03 28.59 -12.76
N ARG A 570 -0.24 29.62 -12.42
CA ARG A 570 1.11 29.80 -13.00
C ARG A 570 2.12 28.76 -12.52
N GLN A 571 2.08 28.40 -11.24
CA GLN A 571 3.07 27.49 -10.64
C GLN A 571 2.71 26.02 -10.86
N TYR A 572 1.42 25.67 -10.82
CA TYR A 572 0.98 24.28 -10.80
C TYR A 572 0.05 23.90 -11.96
N GLY A 573 -0.36 24.83 -12.82
CA GLY A 573 -1.22 24.54 -13.97
C GLY A 573 -2.69 24.27 -13.62
N ALA A 574 -3.16 24.76 -12.47
CA ALA A 574 -4.56 24.58 -12.05
C ALA A 574 -5.56 25.23 -13.05
N ASN A 575 -6.70 24.58 -13.28
CA ASN A 575 -7.72 25.08 -14.20
C ASN A 575 -8.33 26.41 -13.70
N PRO A 576 -8.23 27.50 -14.49
CA PRO A 576 -8.71 28.82 -14.08
C PRO A 576 -10.22 28.90 -13.90
N GLU A 577 -11.00 28.20 -14.72
CA GLU A 577 -12.47 28.18 -14.63
C GLU A 577 -12.92 27.52 -13.34
N ARG A 578 -12.27 26.40 -12.97
CA ARG A 578 -12.55 25.69 -11.72
C ARG A 578 -12.19 26.54 -10.51
N LEU A 579 -11.03 27.21 -10.53
CA LEU A 579 -10.63 28.13 -9.46
C LEU A 579 -11.59 29.32 -9.32
N ALA A 580 -12.10 29.87 -10.42
CA ALA A 580 -13.09 30.94 -10.41
C ALA A 580 -14.43 30.48 -9.81
N MET A 581 -14.90 29.28 -10.20
CA MET A 581 -16.10 28.67 -9.62
C MET A 581 -15.97 28.45 -8.11
N LEU A 582 -14.81 27.97 -7.64
CA LEU A 582 -14.54 27.76 -6.22
C LEU A 582 -14.48 29.07 -5.42
N ALA A 583 -14.00 30.16 -6.03
CA ALA A 583 -13.94 31.47 -5.38
C ALA A 583 -15.34 32.10 -5.18
N GLN A 584 -16.29 31.79 -6.05
CA GLN A 584 -17.67 32.29 -5.96
C GLN A 584 -18.50 31.54 -4.89
N ASN A 585 -18.21 30.26 -4.65
CA ASN A 585 -18.96 29.39 -3.73
C ASN A 585 -18.31 29.26 -2.35
N THR A 586 -18.09 30.37 -1.64
CA THR A 586 -17.41 30.39 -0.31
C THR A 586 -18.30 30.00 0.87
N GLY A 587 -19.60 29.74 0.68
CA GLY A 587 -20.54 29.66 1.80
C GLY A 587 -21.68 28.67 1.62
N ASP A 588 -21.37 27.38 1.64
CA ASP A 588 -22.37 26.36 1.97
C ASP A 588 -22.00 25.79 3.35
N GLU A 589 -22.73 26.21 4.39
CA GLU A 589 -22.54 25.82 5.80
C GLU A 589 -22.77 24.31 6.07
N SER A 590 -23.14 23.56 5.03
CA SER A 590 -23.59 22.17 5.09
C SER A 590 -22.48 21.14 5.32
N HIS A 591 -21.20 21.49 5.11
CA HIS A 591 -20.07 20.60 5.41
C HIS A 591 -19.37 21.01 6.71
N HIS A 592 -20.05 20.81 7.84
CA HIS A 592 -19.34 20.72 9.11
C HIS A 592 -18.30 19.60 9.00
N PRO A 593 -17.04 19.78 9.45
CA PRO A 593 -16.14 18.64 9.59
C PRO A 593 -16.88 17.63 10.44
N VAL A 594 -17.20 16.47 9.83
CA VAL A 594 -17.94 15.40 10.49
C VAL A 594 -17.26 15.22 11.82
N ALA A 595 -17.99 15.48 12.91
CA ALA A 595 -17.52 15.11 14.21
C ALA A 595 -17.33 13.60 14.13
N LEU A 596 -16.09 13.15 13.91
CA LEU A 596 -15.68 11.75 13.87
C LEU A 596 -15.77 11.17 15.28
N ARG A 597 -16.93 11.30 15.95
CA ARG A 597 -17.29 10.38 17.02
C ARG A 597 -17.51 9.05 16.34
N ALA A 598 -16.43 8.30 16.22
CA ALA A 598 -16.53 6.87 16.08
C ALA A 598 -17.23 6.37 17.34
N GLU A 599 -18.54 6.16 17.24
CA GLU A 599 -19.33 5.50 18.27
C GLU A 599 -18.82 4.05 18.34
N ARG A 600 -17.97 3.76 19.32
CA ARG A 600 -17.61 2.38 19.63
C ARG A 600 -18.68 1.76 20.50
N SER A 601 -19.01 0.50 20.23
CA SER A 601 -19.89 -0.27 21.11
C SER A 601 -19.22 -0.44 22.50
N PRO A 602 -19.93 -0.16 23.61
CA PRO A 602 -19.41 -0.39 24.95
C PRO A 602 -19.09 -1.87 25.20
N GLU A 603 -19.75 -2.79 24.49
CA GLU A 603 -19.49 -4.23 24.58
C GLU A 603 -18.12 -4.61 23.99
N PHE A 604 -17.75 -3.98 22.87
CA PHE A 604 -16.45 -4.19 22.25
C PHE A 604 -15.32 -3.68 23.17
N ASP A 605 -15.53 -2.56 23.84
CA ASP A 605 -14.59 -2.02 24.81
C ASP A 605 -14.42 -2.93 26.02
N ALA A 606 -15.53 -3.47 26.56
CA ALA A 606 -15.51 -4.42 27.65
C ALA A 606 -14.72 -5.69 27.29
N MET A 607 -14.95 -6.23 26.08
CA MET A 607 -14.24 -7.41 25.56
C MET A 607 -12.72 -7.17 25.46
N LEU A 608 -12.28 -6.00 24.97
CA LEU A 608 -10.85 -5.67 24.87
C LEU A 608 -10.17 -5.45 26.23
N GLN A 609 -10.95 -5.03 27.23
CA GLN A 609 -10.47 -4.80 28.60
C GLN A 609 -10.47 -6.06 29.46
N ASP A 610 -10.95 -7.19 28.93
CA ASP A 610 -10.96 -8.45 29.66
C ASP A 610 -9.54 -8.85 30.11
N LYS A 611 -9.42 -9.18 31.40
CA LYS A 611 -8.15 -9.61 32.01
C LYS A 611 -7.77 -11.02 31.56
N GLU A 612 -8.70 -11.80 31.01
CA GLU A 612 -8.47 -13.15 30.49
C GLU A 612 -7.41 -13.18 29.39
N TRP A 613 -7.37 -12.20 28.48
CA TRP A 613 -6.32 -12.09 27.46
C TRP A 613 -4.90 -12.13 28.06
N GLY A 614 -4.69 -11.45 29.20
CA GLY A 614 -3.41 -11.45 29.91
C GLY A 614 -3.16 -12.70 30.75
N ARG A 615 -4.20 -13.45 31.12
CA ARG A 615 -4.06 -14.75 31.78
C ARG A 615 -3.68 -15.84 30.77
N LEU A 616 -4.28 -15.82 29.59
CA LEU A 616 -3.98 -16.73 28.48
C LEU A 616 -2.50 -16.66 28.09
N LEU A 617 -1.94 -15.47 27.91
CA LEU A 617 -0.51 -15.31 27.60
C LEU A 617 0.42 -15.89 28.67
N ARG A 618 0.06 -15.77 29.95
CA ARG A 618 0.84 -16.36 31.05
C ARG A 618 0.77 -17.88 31.03
N ARG A 619 -0.40 -18.46 30.77
CA ARG A 619 -0.58 -19.92 30.66
C ARG A 619 0.08 -20.49 29.40
N GLY A 620 0.01 -19.77 28.28
CA GLY A 620 0.56 -20.16 26.98
C GLY A 620 2.05 -19.83 26.78
N ALA A 621 2.74 -19.31 27.79
CA ALA A 621 4.12 -18.81 27.67
C ALA A 621 5.09 -19.86 27.08
N ARG A 622 4.91 -21.15 27.41
CA ARG A 622 5.73 -22.25 26.87
C ARG A 622 5.62 -22.37 25.34
N TYR A 623 4.43 -22.17 24.79
CA TYR A 623 4.17 -22.28 23.35
C TYR A 623 4.74 -21.07 22.61
N ARG A 624 4.56 -19.88 23.18
CA ARG A 624 5.12 -18.64 22.64
C ARG A 624 6.64 -18.68 22.58
N GLN A 625 7.31 -19.06 23.67
CA GLN A 625 8.78 -19.17 23.70
C GLN A 625 9.30 -20.17 22.67
N ALA A 626 8.59 -21.29 22.48
CA ALA A 626 8.96 -22.25 21.46
C ALA A 626 8.76 -21.72 20.03
N GLU A 627 7.77 -20.87 19.81
CA GLU A 627 7.56 -20.21 18.52
C GLU A 627 8.62 -19.15 18.25
N GLU A 628 8.95 -18.32 19.24
CA GLU A 628 10.06 -17.36 19.18
C GLU A 628 11.39 -18.06 18.89
N ALA A 629 11.61 -19.25 19.45
CA ALA A 629 12.80 -20.06 19.18
C ALA A 629 12.84 -20.67 17.76
N ARG A 630 11.71 -20.73 17.04
CA ARG A 630 11.66 -21.19 15.64
C ARG A 630 11.90 -20.06 14.65
N GLN A 631 11.50 -18.85 15.02
CA GLN A 631 11.61 -17.67 14.16
C GLN A 631 13.03 -17.06 14.18
N ASN A 632 13.79 -17.31 15.24
CA ASN A 632 15.20 -16.92 15.41
C ASN A 632 16.15 -18.03 14.95
#